data_AF-A0A1Q9NU58-F1
#
_entry.id   AF-A0A1Q9NU58-F1
#
_cell.length_a   1.000
_cell.length_b   1.000
_cell.length_c   1.000
_cell.angle_alpha   90.00
_cell.angle_beta   90.00
_cell.angle_gamma   90.00
#
_symmetry.space_group_name_H-M   'P 1'
#
loop_
_entity.id
_entity.type
_entity.pdbx_description
1 polymer ?
#
loop_
_entity_poly.entity_id
_entity_poly.type
_entity_poly.pdbx_seq_one_letter_code
_entity_poly.pdbx_strand_id
1 'polypeptide(L)'
;MGNNKLIFGIFIIFSFVFMNIPVEGKADAFYFSFKKNDNPKSDDYWIYNVGFVDEIEFKIINQEGLLIAALRSGTIDIIGQFVNSQLITPNDYDNPDIAIFESQTNGFSHFTMNTQRFPTSIRAFRQGFSYAFDKIELLQRGYGGNGFPADSPIVSGLGIWSCEYELSNLPCSPTNENYYEKLVDLGNKSLLSVGFFDWDDDGFREYFNEEVIFNGSLIWNGTSVAQGNTVSTENGYLDPRWNGYTFLGEDDVRRTFIEVNELLSGSVLTIEDSGINKLASSFNNNNYWEEVEFFITGSEGSIIVETQVLMSCEAFSTMGIKTIPEFTTFALLLSKMGTGDFNGVYFAYNAFDPRFLQLFASHSSNNQGRSRWYNSTFDEYWEVIESGTRFEEVLQAILKAQQILWQEQPIAVLKTGKTLSMYRTDKFEGFVLDKGQGVFTDWTTRKVHLKNTIENWQKYPQYPFGGTLVYGLMQPMDSTNSMNSNNAYTMRILDMIEENLFSRKPEDLTYISSLSHNWTIQSQYTDEDLGSCDICIVNGSKHTFYLLDNVTWHDGSKFTASDVKFSFEVLKNNTSPVYYDLLQNIPIERITVESDFEIVIYLNSSSYFDLNSLEIPIYQKEYWKDIKDPINHLNTIPIGTGPYEWIYSDSDSYILRRNENYYRKPNPELFKMPTTETEASSSIITTDFSTPSQGTTTSSNNGFEFGNLLQNLFIIATVSAFSFIIGSIIAITIRRYK
;
A
#
# COMPACT_ATOMS: atom_id res chain seq x y z
N MET A 1 49.68 37.60 10.46
CA MET A 1 49.03 37.90 9.17
C MET A 1 49.80 37.16 8.07
N GLY A 2 49.12 36.31 7.31
CA GLY A 2 49.69 35.54 6.19
C GLY A 2 49.92 34.06 6.49
N ASN A 3 48.87 33.23 6.37
CA ASN A 3 48.89 31.80 5.95
C ASN A 3 47.58 31.02 6.18
N ASN A 4 46.45 31.68 6.49
CA ASN A 4 45.15 31.00 6.64
C ASN A 4 44.35 30.80 5.33
N LYS A 5 44.98 30.82 4.15
CA LYS A 5 44.28 30.53 2.88
C LYS A 5 44.67 29.20 2.22
N LEU A 6 45.74 28.52 2.67
CA LEU A 6 46.14 27.22 2.10
C LEU A 6 45.49 26.03 2.83
N ILE A 7 45.22 26.15 4.13
CA ILE A 7 44.62 25.07 4.94
C ILE A 7 43.10 24.96 4.70
N PHE A 8 42.43 26.07 4.39
CA PHE A 8 41.01 26.05 4.01
C PHE A 8 40.77 25.52 2.58
N GLY A 9 41.75 25.70 1.68
CA GLY A 9 41.70 25.14 0.32
C GLY A 9 41.92 23.62 0.28
N ILE A 10 42.72 23.06 1.19
CA ILE A 10 42.98 21.61 1.25
C ILE A 10 41.81 20.87 1.92
N PHE A 11 41.11 21.48 2.89
CA PHE A 11 39.89 20.89 3.47
C PHE A 11 38.72 20.86 2.48
N ILE A 12 38.58 21.86 1.62
CA ILE A 12 37.51 21.90 0.60
C ILE A 12 37.79 20.89 -0.54
N ILE A 13 39.06 20.60 -0.87
CA ILE A 13 39.39 19.59 -1.88
C ILE A 13 39.26 18.15 -1.31
N PHE A 14 39.54 17.92 -0.02
CA PHE A 14 39.34 16.60 0.59
C PHE A 14 37.86 16.27 0.86
N SER A 15 37.00 17.26 1.09
CA SER A 15 35.54 17.05 1.18
C SER A 15 34.85 16.84 -0.16
N PHE A 16 35.48 17.18 -1.30
CA PHE A 16 34.89 17.00 -2.64
C PHE A 16 35.38 15.75 -3.41
N VAL A 17 36.30 14.97 -2.85
CA VAL A 17 36.85 13.74 -3.49
C VAL A 17 36.35 12.44 -2.84
N PHE A 18 35.47 12.51 -1.82
CA PHE A 18 34.77 11.33 -1.27
C PHE A 18 33.28 11.24 -1.63
N MET A 19 32.81 12.06 -2.57
CA MET A 19 31.55 11.81 -3.26
C MET A 19 31.88 11.38 -4.69
N ASN A 20 31.52 10.14 -5.03
CA ASN A 20 31.67 9.45 -6.32
C ASN A 20 32.95 8.60 -6.51
N ILE A 21 32.98 7.42 -5.88
CA ILE A 21 33.36 6.15 -6.54
C ILE A 21 32.33 5.08 -6.14
N PRO A 22 31.78 4.30 -7.09
CA PRO A 22 30.72 3.31 -6.86
C PRO A 22 31.24 1.94 -6.38
N VAL A 23 30.39 1.32 -5.56
CA VAL A 23 30.13 -0.11 -5.24
C VAL A 23 31.11 -1.18 -5.76
N GLU A 24 31.59 -2.03 -4.85
CA GLU A 24 31.61 -3.49 -5.04
C GLU A 24 31.73 -4.22 -3.68
N GLY A 25 30.65 -4.91 -3.27
CA GLY A 25 30.58 -5.62 -1.99
C GLY A 25 29.21 -6.25 -1.73
N LYS A 26 28.82 -7.17 -2.63
CA LYS A 26 27.65 -8.07 -2.64
C LYS A 26 26.82 -8.22 -1.36
N ALA A 27 25.63 -7.63 -1.38
CA ALA A 27 24.37 -8.28 -1.03
C ALA A 27 23.40 -7.94 -2.16
N ASP A 28 22.89 -8.95 -2.86
CA ASP A 28 21.97 -8.79 -4.00
C ASP A 28 20.62 -8.28 -3.47
N ALA A 29 20.54 -6.96 -3.29
CA ALA A 29 19.29 -6.26 -3.02
C ALA A 29 18.44 -6.26 -4.29
N PHE A 30 17.20 -6.71 -4.13
CA PHE A 30 16.15 -6.74 -5.13
C PHE A 30 15.98 -5.38 -5.81
N TYR A 31 16.44 -5.27 -7.06
CA TYR A 31 16.11 -4.16 -7.94
C TYR A 31 14.77 -4.47 -8.59
N PHE A 32 13.71 -3.76 -8.17
CA PHE A 32 12.55 -3.57 -9.02
C PHE A 32 12.85 -2.39 -9.95
N SER A 33 12.87 -2.63 -11.26
CA SER A 33 13.11 -1.57 -12.24
C SER A 33 11.76 -1.05 -12.73
N PHE A 34 11.19 -0.08 -12.00
CA PHE A 34 10.28 0.86 -12.65
C PHE A 34 11.16 1.79 -13.48
N LYS A 35 11.00 1.79 -14.81
CA LYS A 35 11.50 2.90 -15.61
C LYS A 35 10.84 4.17 -15.08
N LYS A 36 11.59 4.89 -14.25
CA LYS A 36 11.23 6.20 -13.72
C LYS A 36 10.80 7.07 -14.89
N ASN A 37 9.53 7.48 -14.89
CA ASN A 37 9.11 8.57 -15.75
C ASN A 37 9.66 9.83 -15.09
N ASP A 38 10.89 10.21 -15.44
CA ASP A 38 11.66 11.31 -14.82
C ASP A 38 10.99 12.70 -14.95
N ASN A 39 9.84 12.80 -15.62
CA ASN A 39 9.08 14.01 -15.79
C ASN A 39 7.62 13.83 -15.31
N PRO A 40 7.24 14.38 -14.14
CA PRO A 40 5.84 14.42 -13.75
C PRO A 40 5.03 15.17 -14.83
N LYS A 41 3.88 14.60 -15.22
CA LYS A 41 2.98 15.22 -16.19
C LYS A 41 2.31 16.43 -15.54
N SER A 42 2.15 17.51 -16.31
CA SER A 42 1.38 18.68 -15.85
C SER A 42 -0.10 18.36 -15.75
N ASP A 43 -0.86 19.15 -14.99
CA ASP A 43 -2.32 18.98 -14.89
C ASP A 43 -2.99 19.09 -16.27
N ASP A 44 -2.53 20.02 -17.10
CA ASP A 44 -2.98 20.20 -18.49
C ASP A 44 -2.91 18.90 -19.31
N TYR A 45 -1.89 18.06 -19.07
CA TYR A 45 -1.75 16.78 -19.78
C TYR A 45 -2.94 15.84 -19.52
N TRP A 46 -3.42 15.80 -18.28
CA TRP A 46 -4.53 14.95 -17.86
C TRP A 46 -5.88 15.59 -18.16
N ILE A 47 -5.97 16.91 -18.06
CA ILE A 47 -7.18 17.68 -18.39
C ILE A 47 -7.50 17.63 -19.89
N TYR A 48 -6.51 17.63 -20.78
CA TYR A 48 -6.75 17.64 -22.23
C TYR A 48 -7.05 16.27 -22.86
N ASN A 49 -7.91 15.46 -22.22
CA ASN A 49 -8.35 14.16 -22.74
C ASN A 49 -9.88 14.12 -22.80
N VAL A 50 -10.46 13.69 -23.92
CA VAL A 50 -11.88 13.95 -24.28
C VAL A 50 -12.71 12.73 -24.68
N GLY A 51 -12.14 11.52 -24.69
CA GLY A 51 -12.76 10.34 -25.28
C GLY A 51 -12.62 10.36 -26.81
N PHE A 52 -11.69 9.58 -27.35
CA PHE A 52 -11.37 9.61 -28.79
C PHE A 52 -12.07 8.52 -29.60
N VAL A 53 -12.41 7.41 -28.97
CA VAL A 53 -13.10 6.29 -29.61
C VAL A 53 -14.56 6.68 -29.88
N ASP A 54 -15.13 6.29 -31.02
CA ASP A 54 -16.52 6.63 -31.36
C ASP A 54 -17.51 5.88 -30.47
N GLU A 55 -17.25 4.59 -30.21
CA GLU A 55 -18.10 3.70 -29.43
C GLU A 55 -17.30 2.81 -28.47
N ILE A 56 -17.86 2.57 -27.30
CA ILE A 56 -17.36 1.55 -26.37
C ILE A 56 -18.42 0.46 -26.27
N GLU A 57 -18.03 -0.77 -26.58
CA GLU A 57 -18.89 -1.94 -26.47
C GLU A 57 -18.41 -2.81 -25.30
N PHE A 58 -19.31 -3.12 -24.36
CA PHE A 58 -19.04 -4.02 -23.26
C PHE A 58 -19.75 -5.35 -23.51
N LYS A 59 -19.01 -6.43 -23.78
CA LYS A 59 -19.53 -7.78 -24.02
C LYS A 59 -19.49 -8.63 -22.78
N ILE A 60 -20.60 -9.27 -22.43
CA ILE A 60 -20.67 -10.17 -21.27
C ILE A 60 -20.15 -11.56 -21.67
N ILE A 61 -19.02 -11.96 -21.10
CA ILE A 61 -18.38 -13.26 -21.26
C ILE A 61 -18.11 -13.82 -19.86
N ASN A 62 -19.04 -14.62 -19.35
CA ASN A 62 -19.09 -15.07 -17.96
C ASN A 62 -18.09 -16.17 -17.56
N GLN A 63 -17.11 -16.45 -18.42
CA GLN A 63 -16.01 -17.38 -18.13
C GLN A 63 -14.68 -16.72 -18.46
N GLU A 64 -13.79 -16.67 -17.48
CA GLU A 64 -12.49 -16.02 -17.62
C GLU A 64 -11.62 -16.63 -18.72
N GLY A 65 -11.62 -17.97 -18.86
CA GLY A 65 -10.91 -18.63 -19.96
C GLY A 65 -11.44 -18.23 -21.35
N LEU A 66 -12.74 -17.94 -21.48
CA LEU A 66 -13.34 -17.44 -22.72
C LEU A 66 -13.04 -15.95 -22.95
N LEU A 67 -12.94 -15.14 -21.90
CA LEU A 67 -12.47 -13.74 -21.99
C LEU A 67 -11.06 -13.68 -22.57
N ILE A 68 -10.14 -14.49 -22.03
CA ILE A 68 -8.75 -14.55 -22.52
C ILE A 68 -8.71 -15.07 -23.97
N ALA A 69 -9.50 -16.09 -24.30
CA ALA A 69 -9.60 -16.57 -25.67
C ALA A 69 -10.14 -15.49 -26.65
N ALA A 70 -11.14 -14.73 -26.23
CA ALA A 70 -11.71 -13.62 -27.00
C ALA A 70 -10.70 -12.47 -27.20
N LEU A 71 -9.88 -12.19 -26.19
CA LEU A 71 -8.79 -11.21 -26.30
C LEU A 71 -7.72 -11.69 -27.31
N ARG A 72 -7.31 -12.96 -27.19
CA ARG A 72 -6.34 -13.59 -28.11
C ARG A 72 -6.82 -13.56 -29.56
N SER A 73 -8.10 -13.81 -29.81
CA SER A 73 -8.69 -13.79 -31.16
C SER A 73 -8.99 -12.39 -31.70
N GLY A 74 -8.87 -11.33 -30.89
CA GLY A 74 -9.21 -9.96 -31.30
C GLY A 74 -10.70 -9.64 -31.27
N THR A 75 -11.52 -10.50 -30.65
CA THR A 75 -12.97 -10.30 -30.49
C THR A 75 -13.28 -9.24 -29.45
N ILE A 76 -12.44 -9.12 -28.42
CA ILE A 76 -12.40 -8.02 -27.46
C ILE A 76 -11.00 -7.39 -27.47
N ASP A 77 -10.92 -6.12 -27.09
CA ASP A 77 -9.67 -5.36 -27.02
C ASP A 77 -9.14 -5.24 -25.58
N ILE A 78 -10.01 -5.30 -24.57
CA ILE A 78 -9.63 -5.20 -23.15
C ILE A 78 -10.42 -6.22 -22.32
N ILE A 79 -9.77 -6.89 -21.37
CA ILE A 79 -10.48 -7.61 -20.31
C ILE A 79 -10.83 -6.61 -19.21
N GLY A 80 -12.13 -6.38 -18.97
CA GLY A 80 -12.65 -5.41 -18.01
C GLY A 80 -12.57 -5.86 -16.55
N GLN A 81 -11.52 -6.59 -16.19
CA GLN A 81 -11.22 -7.05 -14.83
C GLN A 81 -9.77 -7.53 -14.74
N PHE A 82 -9.34 -7.84 -13.52
CA PHE A 82 -8.08 -8.54 -13.31
C PHE A 82 -8.16 -10.00 -13.76
N VAL A 83 -7.04 -10.50 -14.26
CA VAL A 83 -6.90 -11.84 -14.84
C VAL A 83 -6.14 -12.76 -13.89
N ASN A 84 -6.62 -13.99 -13.77
CA ASN A 84 -5.93 -15.07 -13.09
C ASN A 84 -4.65 -15.45 -13.84
N SER A 85 -3.50 -15.29 -13.16
CA SER A 85 -2.19 -15.60 -13.71
C SER A 85 -2.04 -17.04 -14.20
N GLN A 86 -2.78 -18.00 -13.63
CA GLN A 86 -2.72 -19.41 -14.02
C GLN A 86 -3.30 -19.70 -15.42
N LEU A 87 -4.10 -18.77 -15.97
CA LEU A 87 -4.69 -18.90 -17.30
C LEU A 87 -3.85 -18.23 -18.40
N ILE A 88 -2.81 -17.50 -18.00
CA ILE A 88 -1.86 -16.84 -18.88
C ILE A 88 -0.75 -17.84 -19.24
N THR A 89 -0.40 -17.89 -20.51
CA THR A 89 0.59 -18.81 -21.07
C THR A 89 1.84 -18.03 -21.51
N PRO A 90 3.02 -18.68 -21.64
CA PRO A 90 4.20 -18.03 -22.22
C PRO A 90 3.94 -17.37 -23.58
N ASN A 91 3.09 -17.98 -24.42
CA ASN A 91 2.71 -17.43 -25.71
C ASN A 91 1.98 -16.08 -25.61
N ASP A 92 1.31 -15.76 -24.50
CA ASP A 92 0.68 -14.47 -24.32
C ASP A 92 1.71 -13.37 -24.05
N TYR A 93 2.77 -13.69 -23.31
CA TYR A 93 3.90 -12.78 -23.10
C TYR A 93 4.69 -12.53 -24.39
N ASP A 94 4.78 -13.55 -25.25
CA ASP A 94 5.48 -13.47 -26.54
C ASP A 94 4.61 -12.85 -27.65
N ASN A 95 3.33 -12.58 -27.40
CA ASN A 95 2.42 -12.04 -28.42
C ASN A 95 2.61 -10.52 -28.58
N PRO A 96 3.02 -10.03 -29.77
CA PRO A 96 3.26 -8.59 -29.97
C PRO A 96 1.98 -7.73 -29.95
N ASP A 97 0.82 -8.35 -30.08
CA ASP A 97 -0.49 -7.68 -30.12
C ASP A 97 -1.18 -7.65 -28.75
N ILE A 98 -0.60 -8.27 -27.72
CA ILE A 98 -1.17 -8.34 -26.38
C ILE A 98 -0.18 -7.73 -25.39
N ALA A 99 -0.67 -6.83 -24.55
CA ALA A 99 0.04 -6.36 -23.38
C ALA A 99 -0.57 -6.98 -22.12
N ILE A 100 0.32 -7.39 -21.22
CA ILE A 100 -0.01 -7.85 -19.88
C ILE A 100 0.61 -6.85 -18.91
N PHE A 101 -0.23 -6.15 -18.18
CA PHE A 101 0.21 -5.21 -17.15
C PHE A 101 0.05 -5.85 -15.78
N GLU A 102 1.12 -5.83 -14.99
CA GLU A 102 1.11 -6.24 -13.60
C GLU A 102 1.10 -5.01 -12.70
N SER A 103 0.12 -4.96 -11.79
CA SER A 103 0.06 -3.97 -10.72
C SER A 103 0.02 -4.64 -9.36
N GLN A 104 0.50 -3.92 -8.36
CA GLN A 104 0.32 -4.31 -6.97
C GLN A 104 -1.10 -4.00 -6.53
N THR A 105 -1.70 -4.90 -5.74
CA THR A 105 -3.02 -4.63 -5.16
C THR A 105 -2.93 -3.79 -3.90
N ASN A 106 -4.04 -3.14 -3.56
CA ASN A 106 -4.25 -2.51 -2.26
C ASN A 106 -4.59 -3.53 -1.16
N GLY A 107 -4.55 -4.83 -1.49
CA GLY A 107 -4.89 -5.92 -0.59
C GLY A 107 -3.66 -6.56 0.05
N PHE A 108 -3.81 -7.01 1.29
CA PHE A 108 -2.79 -7.76 2.01
C PHE A 108 -3.39 -8.91 2.82
N SER A 109 -2.61 -9.97 3.02
CA SER A 109 -2.91 -11.03 3.99
C SER A 109 -1.98 -10.90 5.19
N HIS A 110 -2.48 -11.21 6.38
CA HIS A 110 -1.73 -11.07 7.62
C HIS A 110 -2.10 -12.17 8.62
N PHE A 111 -1.22 -12.38 9.58
CA PHE A 111 -1.47 -13.13 10.79
C PHE A 111 -1.77 -12.17 11.94
N THR A 112 -3.01 -12.17 12.43
CA THR A 112 -3.40 -11.37 13.61
C THR A 112 -3.07 -12.13 14.87
N MET A 113 -2.37 -11.48 15.80
CA MET A 113 -2.07 -12.03 17.12
C MET A 113 -2.90 -11.32 18.19
N ASN A 114 -3.46 -12.08 19.14
CA ASN A 114 -4.17 -11.50 20.27
C ASN A 114 -3.16 -10.97 21.30
N THR A 115 -3.00 -9.65 21.36
CA THR A 115 -1.99 -9.02 22.22
C THR A 115 -2.41 -8.97 23.70
N GLN A 116 -3.58 -9.50 24.06
CA GLN A 116 -4.04 -9.64 25.44
C GLN A 116 -3.96 -11.08 25.96
N ARG A 117 -3.46 -12.02 25.14
CA ARG A 117 -3.33 -13.44 25.50
C ARG A 117 -1.87 -13.87 25.47
N PHE A 118 -1.39 -14.52 26.52
CA PHE A 118 -0.06 -15.13 26.51
C PHE A 118 0.00 -16.30 25.50
N PRO A 119 1.11 -16.53 24.79
CA PRO A 119 2.36 -15.74 24.77
C PRO A 119 2.34 -14.54 23.79
N THR A 120 1.28 -14.41 22.98
CA THR A 120 1.15 -13.38 21.93
C THR A 120 1.03 -11.94 22.47
N SER A 121 0.82 -11.76 23.77
CA SER A 121 0.90 -10.46 24.45
C SER A 121 2.31 -9.86 24.46
N ILE A 122 3.35 -10.68 24.36
CA ILE A 122 4.74 -10.24 24.44
C ILE A 122 5.23 -9.76 23.07
N ARG A 123 5.67 -8.50 22.97
CA ARG A 123 6.17 -7.91 21.70
C ARG A 123 7.28 -8.73 21.05
N ALA A 124 8.31 -9.10 21.82
CA ALA A 124 9.45 -9.87 21.30
C ALA A 124 9.02 -11.25 20.78
N PHE A 125 7.98 -11.86 21.36
CA PHE A 125 7.39 -13.10 20.84
C PHE A 125 6.79 -12.89 19.45
N ARG A 126 6.03 -11.79 19.26
CA ARG A 126 5.44 -11.44 17.96
C ARG A 126 6.50 -11.10 16.91
N GLN A 127 7.51 -10.30 17.28
CA GLN A 127 8.65 -10.01 16.40
C GLN A 127 9.43 -11.28 16.04
N GLY A 128 9.60 -12.19 17.01
CA GLY A 128 10.28 -13.46 16.79
C GLY A 128 9.60 -14.29 15.70
N PHE A 129 8.27 -14.39 15.77
CA PHE A 129 7.47 -15.00 14.71
C PHE A 129 7.69 -14.32 13.35
N SER A 130 7.61 -12.99 13.29
CA SER A 130 7.75 -12.27 12.02
C SER A 130 9.12 -12.48 11.38
N TYR A 131 10.19 -12.64 12.17
CA TYR A 131 11.51 -13.05 11.66
C TYR A 131 11.55 -14.52 11.21
N ALA A 132 10.90 -15.43 11.93
CA ALA A 132 10.98 -16.87 11.63
C ALA A 132 10.03 -17.34 10.52
N PHE A 133 9.00 -16.57 10.18
CA PHE A 133 8.02 -16.94 9.16
C PHE A 133 8.55 -16.71 7.75
N ASP A 134 8.47 -17.72 6.88
CA ASP A 134 8.98 -17.67 5.52
C ASP A 134 7.93 -17.13 4.53
N LYS A 135 7.94 -15.81 4.29
CA LYS A 135 6.99 -15.16 3.38
C LYS A 135 7.20 -15.58 1.92
N ILE A 136 8.44 -15.86 1.53
CA ILE A 136 8.77 -16.28 0.15
C ILE A 136 8.23 -17.68 -0.11
N GLU A 137 8.42 -18.62 0.82
CA GLU A 137 7.88 -19.97 0.71
C GLU A 137 6.33 -19.95 0.75
N LEU A 138 5.73 -19.02 1.50
CA LEU A 138 4.27 -18.85 1.52
C LEU A 138 3.76 -18.46 0.12
N LEU A 139 4.45 -17.53 -0.55
CA LEU A 139 4.10 -17.16 -1.92
C LEU A 139 4.19 -18.37 -2.85
N GLN A 140 5.21 -19.20 -2.73
CA GLN A 140 5.36 -20.39 -3.56
C GLN A 140 4.28 -21.45 -3.28
N ARG A 141 4.15 -21.90 -2.02
CA ARG A 141 3.21 -22.97 -1.64
C ARG A 141 1.75 -22.54 -1.70
N GLY A 142 1.44 -21.35 -1.18
CA GLY A 142 0.07 -20.87 -1.01
C GLY A 142 -0.46 -20.11 -2.22
N TYR A 143 0.41 -19.46 -3.00
CA TYR A 143 -0.01 -18.54 -4.06
C TYR A 143 0.66 -18.80 -5.43
N GLY A 144 1.44 -19.88 -5.58
CA GLY A 144 2.11 -20.20 -6.85
C GLY A 144 3.08 -19.12 -7.34
N GLY A 145 3.73 -18.42 -6.39
CA GLY A 145 4.62 -17.29 -6.64
C GLY A 145 3.91 -15.94 -6.83
N ASN A 146 2.57 -15.89 -6.71
CA ASN A 146 1.80 -14.68 -6.99
C ASN A 146 1.64 -13.76 -5.77
N GLY A 147 2.38 -12.66 -5.76
CA GLY A 147 2.34 -11.60 -4.75
C GLY A 147 3.72 -11.06 -4.42
N PHE A 148 3.79 -10.19 -3.43
CA PHE A 148 5.05 -9.70 -2.86
C PHE A 148 5.01 -9.86 -1.34
N PRO A 149 6.14 -10.15 -0.67
CA PRO A 149 6.20 -10.04 0.78
C PRO A 149 5.94 -8.58 1.18
N ALA A 150 5.31 -8.38 2.35
CA ALA A 150 5.00 -7.06 2.87
C ALA A 150 5.10 -7.07 4.40
N ASP A 151 5.48 -5.93 4.97
CA ASP A 151 5.67 -5.71 6.40
C ASP A 151 4.68 -4.67 6.96
N SER A 152 4.06 -3.85 6.09
CA SER A 152 3.12 -2.79 6.49
C SER A 152 1.68 -3.07 6.04
N PRO A 153 0.66 -2.75 6.87
CA PRO A 153 -0.73 -2.80 6.44
C PRO A 153 -1.09 -1.70 5.44
N ILE A 154 -0.29 -0.63 5.37
CA ILE A 154 -0.36 0.37 4.31
C ILE A 154 0.63 -0.08 3.24
N VAL A 155 0.14 -0.88 2.31
CA VAL A 155 0.94 -1.50 1.25
C VAL A 155 1.52 -0.47 0.28
N SER A 156 2.65 -0.78 -0.36
CA SER A 156 3.32 0.12 -1.32
C SER A 156 2.46 0.51 -2.53
N GLY A 157 1.37 -0.23 -2.79
CA GLY A 157 0.29 0.16 -3.71
C GLY A 157 -0.24 1.58 -3.44
N LEU A 158 -0.32 1.99 -2.17
CA LEU A 158 -0.80 3.31 -1.73
C LEU A 158 0.22 4.44 -1.89
N GLY A 159 1.38 4.17 -2.49
CA GLY A 159 2.36 5.21 -2.84
C GLY A 159 2.97 5.88 -1.61
N ILE A 160 3.10 7.20 -1.63
CA ILE A 160 3.82 7.99 -0.61
C ILE A 160 3.33 7.77 0.83
N TRP A 161 2.10 7.29 1.00
CA TRP A 161 1.54 6.96 2.31
C TRP A 161 2.18 5.73 2.94
N SER A 162 2.77 4.83 2.15
CA SER A 162 3.39 3.60 2.62
C SER A 162 4.86 3.81 2.97
N CYS A 163 5.27 3.29 4.12
CA CYS A 163 6.69 3.23 4.49
C CYS A 163 7.49 2.21 3.67
N GLU A 164 6.82 1.34 2.89
CA GLU A 164 7.40 0.39 1.93
C GLU A 164 7.44 0.95 0.50
N TYR A 165 6.98 2.18 0.30
CA TYR A 165 7.11 2.85 -0.99
C TYR A 165 8.57 3.20 -1.25
N GLU A 166 9.04 2.94 -2.46
CA GLU A 166 10.45 3.14 -2.86
C GLU A 166 10.97 4.56 -2.59
N LEU A 167 10.09 5.57 -2.73
CA LEU A 167 10.43 6.98 -2.48
C LEU A 167 10.04 7.46 -1.07
N SER A 168 9.73 6.54 -0.16
CA SER A 168 9.46 6.91 1.23
C SER A 168 10.73 7.47 1.87
N ASN A 169 10.62 8.67 2.45
CA ASN A 169 11.70 9.28 3.23
C ASN A 169 11.81 8.69 4.64
N LEU A 170 10.87 7.84 5.04
CA LEU A 170 10.81 7.22 6.37
C LEU A 170 10.48 5.72 6.22
N PRO A 171 11.50 4.83 6.20
CA PRO A 171 11.28 3.40 6.02
C PRO A 171 10.55 2.79 7.23
N CYS A 172 9.86 1.66 7.01
CA CYS A 172 9.11 0.99 8.09
C CYS A 172 10.02 0.57 9.24
N SER A 173 11.20 0.06 8.89
CA SER A 173 12.23 -0.27 9.87
C SER A 173 13.19 0.90 10.06
N PRO A 174 13.36 1.39 11.30
CA PRO A 174 14.39 2.38 11.61
C PRO A 174 15.81 1.78 11.60
N THR A 175 15.95 0.45 11.63
CA THR A 175 17.24 -0.28 11.63
C THR A 175 17.63 -0.80 10.24
N ASN A 176 16.79 -0.55 9.22
CA ASN A 176 16.94 -1.11 7.87
C ASN A 176 16.82 -2.64 7.80
N GLU A 177 16.27 -3.25 8.85
CA GLU A 177 15.88 -4.66 8.90
C GLU A 177 14.51 -4.86 8.27
N ASN A 178 14.18 -6.08 7.84
CA ASN A 178 12.85 -6.43 7.33
C ASN A 178 12.46 -7.83 7.80
N TYR A 179 11.17 -8.14 7.68
CA TYR A 179 10.61 -9.46 7.96
C TYR A 179 10.31 -10.24 6.66
N TYR A 180 10.94 -9.88 5.53
CA TYR A 180 10.70 -10.54 4.25
C TYR A 180 11.39 -11.89 4.16
N GLU A 181 12.62 -11.96 4.66
CA GLU A 181 13.44 -13.16 4.66
C GLU A 181 13.29 -13.93 5.97
N LYS A 182 13.40 -15.26 5.87
CA LYS A 182 13.36 -16.15 7.02
C LYS A 182 14.67 -16.05 7.83
N LEU A 183 14.60 -15.43 9.01
CA LEU A 183 15.73 -15.18 9.91
C LEU A 183 15.50 -15.84 11.28
N VAL A 184 15.54 -17.17 11.31
CA VAL A 184 15.29 -17.99 12.53
C VAL A 184 16.20 -17.58 13.70
N ASP A 185 17.45 -17.21 13.44
CA ASP A 185 18.40 -16.77 14.48
C ASP A 185 17.94 -15.47 15.17
N LEU A 186 17.38 -14.52 14.43
CA LEU A 186 16.80 -13.30 15.02
C LEU A 186 15.52 -13.62 15.79
N GLY A 187 14.71 -14.56 15.27
CA GLY A 187 13.56 -15.10 15.98
C GLY A 187 13.93 -15.67 17.36
N ASN A 188 14.92 -16.57 17.39
CA ASN A 188 15.43 -17.18 18.61
C ASN A 188 16.03 -16.15 19.57
N LYS A 189 16.83 -15.19 19.07
CA LYS A 189 17.36 -14.09 19.90
C LYS A 189 16.24 -13.28 20.54
N SER A 190 15.18 -13.00 19.78
CA SER A 190 14.03 -12.23 20.28
C SER A 190 13.36 -12.95 21.46
N LEU A 191 13.11 -14.25 21.35
CA LEU A 191 12.55 -15.06 22.44
C LEU A 191 13.46 -15.12 23.68
N LEU A 192 14.77 -15.32 23.48
CA LEU A 192 15.75 -15.33 24.57
C LEU A 192 15.77 -14.01 25.35
N SER A 193 15.59 -12.87 24.66
CA SER A 193 15.63 -11.54 25.29
C SER A 193 14.53 -11.29 26.32
N VAL A 194 13.45 -12.08 26.25
CA VAL A 194 12.28 -11.99 27.14
C VAL A 194 12.10 -13.25 28.00
N GLY A 195 13.14 -14.08 28.09
CA GLY A 195 13.20 -15.14 29.09
C GLY A 195 12.61 -16.49 28.67
N PHE A 196 12.50 -16.77 27.37
CA PHE A 196 12.09 -18.08 26.86
C PHE A 196 13.34 -18.94 26.66
N PHE A 197 13.47 -20.00 27.46
CA PHE A 197 14.64 -20.88 27.46
C PHE A 197 14.19 -22.31 27.27
N ASP A 198 14.96 -23.10 26.53
CA ASP A 198 14.87 -24.56 26.59
C ASP A 198 15.68 -24.99 27.83
N TRP A 199 14.98 -25.12 28.96
CA TRP A 199 15.58 -25.32 30.27
C TRP A 199 15.88 -26.80 30.54
N ASP A 200 15.09 -27.72 29.99
CA ASP A 200 15.27 -29.17 30.15
C ASP A 200 15.89 -29.89 28.94
N ASP A 201 16.33 -29.13 27.93
CA ASP A 201 16.93 -29.60 26.68
C ASP A 201 15.99 -30.54 25.88
N ASP A 202 14.67 -30.34 25.95
CA ASP A 202 13.67 -31.11 25.19
C ASP A 202 13.44 -30.59 23.74
N GLY A 203 14.05 -29.45 23.41
CA GLY A 203 13.93 -28.78 22.11
C GLY A 203 12.80 -27.75 22.04
N PHE A 204 12.05 -27.56 23.12
CA PHE A 204 11.02 -26.54 23.27
C PHE A 204 11.37 -25.59 24.41
N ARG A 205 10.76 -24.41 24.40
CA ARG A 205 11.08 -23.34 25.33
C ARG A 205 10.01 -23.23 26.41
N GLU A 206 10.48 -23.09 27.63
CA GLU A 206 9.72 -22.77 28.81
C GLU A 206 9.79 -21.27 29.12
N TYR A 207 8.77 -20.81 29.83
CA TYR A 207 8.72 -19.51 30.46
C TYR A 207 8.65 -19.65 31.98
N PHE A 208 9.30 -18.74 32.69
CA PHE A 208 9.30 -18.73 34.16
C PHE A 208 8.05 -18.05 34.72
N ASN A 209 7.15 -18.80 35.36
CA ASN A 209 5.80 -18.35 35.76
C ASN A 209 5.70 -17.73 37.18
N GLU A 210 6.82 -17.39 37.83
CA GLU A 210 6.81 -16.69 39.13
C GLU A 210 7.34 -15.24 39.07
N GLU A 211 6.87 -14.41 40.01
CA GLU A 211 7.35 -13.04 40.20
C GLU A 211 8.78 -13.06 40.74
N VAL A 212 9.76 -12.76 39.89
CA VAL A 212 11.16 -12.63 40.31
C VAL A 212 11.38 -11.26 40.96
N ILE A 213 11.24 -11.18 42.28
CA ILE A 213 11.66 -10.00 43.05
C ILE A 213 13.19 -10.06 43.21
N PHE A 214 13.92 -9.47 42.26
CA PHE A 214 15.37 -9.30 42.39
C PHE A 214 15.67 -7.97 43.10
N ASN A 215 16.19 -8.02 44.33
CA ASN A 215 16.71 -6.83 45.04
C ASN A 215 18.16 -6.53 44.64
N GLY A 216 18.43 -6.38 43.34
CA GLY A 216 19.77 -6.10 42.83
C GLY A 216 19.77 -5.40 41.47
N SER A 217 20.61 -4.38 41.32
CA SER A 217 20.87 -3.74 40.03
C SER A 217 21.78 -4.61 39.16
N LEU A 218 21.43 -4.79 37.89
CA LEU A 218 22.34 -5.40 36.91
C LEU A 218 23.33 -4.32 36.45
N ILE A 219 24.61 -4.47 36.76
CA ILE A 219 25.64 -3.51 36.32
C ILE A 219 26.25 -4.02 35.01
N TRP A 220 26.03 -3.27 33.91
CA TRP A 220 26.64 -3.57 32.61
C TRP A 220 27.49 -2.37 32.16
N ASN A 221 28.77 -2.63 31.91
CA ASN A 221 29.78 -1.64 31.51
C ASN A 221 29.83 -0.36 32.39
N GLY A 222 29.63 -0.50 33.69
CA GLY A 222 29.66 0.61 34.66
C GLY A 222 28.33 1.36 34.83
N THR A 223 27.29 1.00 34.08
CA THR A 223 25.95 1.58 34.18
C THR A 223 25.02 0.65 34.95
N SER A 224 24.34 1.19 35.97
CA SER A 224 23.32 0.46 36.72
C SER A 224 22.03 0.38 35.89
N VAL A 225 21.65 -0.82 35.45
CA VAL A 225 20.35 -1.08 34.83
C VAL A 225 19.35 -1.32 35.95
N ALA A 226 18.35 -0.45 36.07
CA ALA A 226 17.24 -0.66 36.99
C ALA A 226 16.27 -1.68 36.39
N GLN A 227 16.00 -2.75 37.12
CA GLN A 227 14.89 -3.65 36.83
C GLN A 227 13.60 -2.94 37.25
N GLY A 228 12.86 -2.41 36.29
CA GLY A 228 11.56 -1.80 36.55
C GLY A 228 10.45 -2.79 36.29
N ASN A 229 10.17 -3.73 37.21
CA ASN A 229 8.95 -4.53 37.17
C ASN A 229 8.37 -4.69 38.58
N THR A 230 7.31 -3.94 38.86
CA THR A 230 6.21 -4.43 39.71
C THR A 230 4.98 -4.44 38.82
N VAL A 231 4.34 -5.59 38.72
CA VAL A 231 3.07 -5.75 38.01
C VAL A 231 2.14 -6.54 38.91
N SER A 232 1.20 -5.86 39.55
CA SER A 232 -0.04 -6.47 39.98
C SER A 232 -1.16 -5.98 39.08
N THR A 233 -1.97 -6.92 38.57
CA THR A 233 -3.31 -6.59 38.09
C THR A 233 -4.31 -7.36 38.95
N GLU A 234 -5.48 -6.78 39.20
CA GLU A 234 -6.54 -7.34 40.04
C GLU A 234 -7.09 -8.69 39.54
N ASN A 235 -6.68 -9.15 38.36
CA ASN A 235 -7.21 -10.34 37.68
C ASN A 235 -6.22 -11.50 37.58
N GLY A 236 -5.02 -11.39 38.17
CA GLY A 236 -4.05 -12.50 38.22
C GLY A 236 -3.32 -12.81 36.90
N TYR A 237 -3.38 -11.92 35.91
CA TYR A 237 -2.60 -12.02 34.66
C TYR A 237 -1.56 -10.88 34.58
N LEU A 238 -0.42 -11.17 33.92
CA LEU A 238 0.65 -10.20 33.67
C LEU A 238 0.13 -8.99 32.85
N ASP A 239 0.57 -7.79 33.22
CA ASP A 239 0.30 -6.53 32.52
C ASP A 239 0.89 -6.59 31.10
N PRO A 240 0.07 -6.42 30.05
CA PRO A 240 0.52 -6.47 28.65
C PRO A 240 1.48 -5.32 28.27
N ARG A 241 1.75 -4.36 29.16
CA ARG A 241 2.81 -3.34 29.01
C ARG A 241 4.21 -3.84 29.38
N TRP A 242 4.32 -5.08 29.86
CA TRP A 242 5.58 -5.73 30.19
C TRP A 242 6.34 -6.13 28.93
N ASN A 243 7.32 -5.32 28.53
CA ASN A 243 8.14 -5.53 27.32
C ASN A 243 9.52 -6.15 27.63
N GLY A 244 9.67 -6.90 28.73
CA GLY A 244 11.00 -7.31 29.19
C GLY A 244 11.94 -6.09 29.37
N TYR A 245 13.24 -6.28 29.17
CA TYR A 245 14.24 -5.22 29.29
C TYR A 245 14.16 -4.21 28.14
N THR A 246 13.24 -3.25 28.19
CA THR A 246 13.20 -2.13 27.23
C THR A 246 13.86 -0.85 27.75
N PHE A 247 14.56 -0.16 26.86
CA PHE A 247 15.10 1.19 27.05
C PHE A 247 14.25 2.20 26.28
N LEU A 248 13.99 3.37 26.86
CA LEU A 248 13.44 4.51 26.14
C LEU A 248 14.62 5.34 25.62
N GLY A 249 14.75 5.49 24.30
CA GLY A 249 15.82 6.33 23.71
C GLY A 249 15.51 7.82 23.77
N GLU A 250 16.48 8.67 23.41
CA GLU A 250 16.32 10.15 23.37
C GLU A 250 15.28 10.64 22.35
N ASP A 251 14.81 9.75 21.47
CA ASP A 251 13.77 9.97 20.46
C ASP A 251 12.39 9.42 20.85
N ASP A 252 12.19 9.08 22.13
CA ASP A 252 10.97 8.50 22.71
C ASP A 252 10.53 7.14 22.11
N VAL A 253 11.41 6.47 21.35
CA VAL A 253 11.17 5.12 20.83
C VAL A 253 11.62 4.07 21.86
N ARG A 254 10.71 3.18 22.25
CA ARG A 254 11.02 2.02 23.12
C ARG A 254 11.77 0.95 22.35
N ARG A 255 12.98 0.65 22.82
CA ARG A 255 13.89 -0.34 22.24
C ARG A 255 14.08 -1.54 23.15
N THR A 256 14.15 -2.74 22.59
CA THR A 256 14.53 -3.96 23.32
C THR A 256 16.01 -3.94 23.69
N PHE A 257 16.42 -4.83 24.61
CA PHE A 257 17.82 -5.03 24.98
C PHE A 257 18.73 -5.36 23.79
N ILE A 258 18.19 -6.03 22.76
CA ILE A 258 18.91 -6.35 21.52
C ILE A 258 19.12 -5.09 20.68
N GLU A 259 18.06 -4.30 20.46
CA GLU A 259 18.10 -3.07 19.67
C GLU A 259 19.10 -2.05 20.25
N VAL A 260 19.25 -1.99 21.58
CA VAL A 260 20.27 -1.17 22.25
C VAL A 260 21.68 -1.74 22.09
N ASN A 261 21.84 -3.06 22.04
CA ASN A 261 23.15 -3.71 21.89
C ASN A 261 23.73 -3.52 20.49
N GLU A 262 22.89 -3.50 19.45
CA GLU A 262 23.32 -3.29 18.07
C GLU A 262 23.64 -1.83 17.76
N LEU A 263 22.85 -0.89 18.30
CA LEU A 263 23.09 0.56 18.17
C LEU A 263 24.42 1.02 18.80
N LEU A 264 24.93 0.29 19.80
CA LEU A 264 26.16 0.64 20.52
C LEU A 264 27.43 -0.01 19.98
N SER A 265 27.35 -0.83 18.93
CA SER A 265 28.43 -1.55 18.23
C SER A 265 29.72 -1.84 19.02
N GLY A 266 29.89 -3.11 19.42
CA GLY A 266 31.22 -3.64 19.74
C GLY A 266 31.31 -4.93 20.55
N SER A 267 30.22 -5.45 21.11
CA SER A 267 30.22 -6.73 21.83
C SER A 267 29.11 -7.61 21.29
N VAL A 268 29.47 -8.44 20.31
CA VAL A 268 28.65 -9.58 19.92
C VAL A 268 28.35 -10.37 21.19
N LEU A 269 27.08 -10.60 21.52
CA LEU A 269 26.72 -11.76 22.34
C LEU A 269 27.10 -12.97 21.50
N THR A 270 28.35 -13.40 21.61
CA THR A 270 28.76 -14.68 21.05
C THR A 270 28.01 -15.73 21.83
N ILE A 271 27.41 -16.67 21.08
CA ILE A 271 26.79 -17.90 21.53
C ILE A 271 27.85 -18.73 22.27
N GLU A 272 28.20 -18.31 23.48
CA GLU A 272 28.82 -19.18 24.47
C GLU A 272 27.75 -19.42 25.53
N ASP A 273 26.91 -20.41 25.23
CA ASP A 273 25.75 -20.95 25.97
C ASP A 273 25.96 -21.07 27.50
N SER A 274 27.20 -21.05 27.98
CA SER A 274 27.53 -21.31 29.38
C SER A 274 27.13 -20.21 30.38
N GLY A 275 26.91 -18.96 29.94
CA GLY A 275 26.62 -17.84 30.84
C GLY A 275 25.14 -17.68 31.16
N ILE A 276 24.28 -17.81 30.15
CA ILE A 276 22.83 -17.65 30.24
C ILE A 276 22.18 -18.91 30.81
N ASN A 277 22.61 -20.09 30.37
CA ASN A 277 22.13 -21.36 30.92
C ASN A 277 22.48 -21.52 32.41
N LYS A 278 23.56 -20.88 32.90
CA LYS A 278 23.90 -20.78 34.33
C LYS A 278 22.91 -19.93 35.14
N LEU A 279 22.27 -18.95 34.52
CA LEU A 279 21.27 -18.10 35.18
C LEU A 279 19.94 -18.87 35.32
N ALA A 280 19.48 -19.53 34.25
CA ALA A 280 18.28 -20.36 34.26
C ALA A 280 18.43 -21.59 35.20
N SER A 281 19.57 -22.28 35.15
CA SER A 281 19.87 -23.40 36.06
C SER A 281 20.11 -22.99 37.53
N SER A 282 20.24 -21.69 37.83
CA SER A 282 20.26 -21.21 39.22
C SER A 282 18.88 -21.25 39.90
N PHE A 283 17.80 -21.30 39.10
CA PHE A 283 16.43 -21.52 39.56
C PHE A 283 16.11 -23.02 39.52
N ASN A 284 16.65 -23.75 40.49
CA ASN A 284 16.73 -25.21 40.54
C ASN A 284 15.41 -25.93 40.90
N ASN A 285 14.24 -25.35 40.58
CA ASN A 285 12.94 -25.89 40.95
C ASN A 285 12.02 -25.98 39.72
N ASN A 286 11.80 -27.20 39.22
CA ASN A 286 11.05 -27.49 37.98
C ASN A 286 9.59 -26.98 37.99
N ASN A 287 9.01 -26.70 39.16
CA ASN A 287 7.61 -26.29 39.28
C ASN A 287 7.32 -24.86 38.78
N TYR A 288 8.33 -24.14 38.30
CA TYR A 288 8.22 -22.72 37.90
C TYR A 288 8.44 -22.48 36.41
N TRP A 289 8.85 -23.51 35.67
CA TRP A 289 9.07 -23.46 34.24
C TRP A 289 7.90 -24.15 33.55
N GLU A 290 7.18 -23.40 32.71
CA GLU A 290 6.05 -23.92 31.95
C GLU A 290 6.36 -23.88 30.46
N GLU A 291 6.21 -25.01 29.78
CA GLU A 291 6.32 -25.09 28.34
C GLU A 291 5.31 -24.16 27.67
N VAL A 292 5.77 -23.45 26.64
CA VAL A 292 4.92 -22.50 25.93
C VAL A 292 4.18 -23.23 24.80
N GLU A 293 2.87 -23.38 24.98
CA GLU A 293 1.96 -23.96 24.01
C GLU A 293 0.74 -23.07 23.77
N PHE A 294 0.33 -22.93 22.51
CA PHE A 294 -0.90 -22.23 22.15
C PHE A 294 -1.46 -22.70 20.80
N PHE A 295 -2.69 -22.31 20.47
CA PHE A 295 -3.35 -22.72 19.23
C PHE A 295 -3.40 -21.61 18.17
N ILE A 296 -3.39 -22.01 16.91
CA ILE A 296 -3.50 -21.12 15.75
C ILE A 296 -4.77 -21.50 15.00
N THR A 297 -5.74 -20.58 14.91
CA THR A 297 -7.05 -20.87 14.33
C THR A 297 -7.15 -20.37 12.89
N GLY A 298 -7.56 -21.26 11.97
CA GLY A 298 -7.86 -20.95 10.58
C GLY A 298 -9.31 -21.29 10.22
N SER A 299 -9.83 -20.65 9.17
CA SER A 299 -11.09 -21.07 8.56
C SER A 299 -10.91 -22.35 7.75
N GLU A 300 -11.77 -23.35 7.96
CA GLU A 300 -11.82 -24.55 7.15
C GLU A 300 -12.25 -24.24 5.69
N GLY A 301 -11.85 -25.10 4.75
CA GLY A 301 -12.25 -25.00 3.33
C GLY A 301 -11.39 -24.10 2.46
N SER A 302 -10.40 -23.40 3.03
CA SER A 302 -9.42 -22.60 2.28
C SER A 302 -8.03 -23.23 2.35
N ILE A 303 -7.55 -23.77 1.23
CA ILE A 303 -6.20 -24.35 1.09
C ILE A 303 -5.12 -23.32 1.44
N ILE A 304 -5.36 -22.05 1.11
CA ILE A 304 -4.44 -20.94 1.41
C ILE A 304 -4.33 -20.75 2.92
N VAL A 305 -5.46 -20.72 3.63
CA VAL A 305 -5.47 -20.53 5.09
C VAL A 305 -4.88 -21.75 5.80
N GLU A 306 -5.16 -22.96 5.32
CA GLU A 306 -4.54 -24.18 5.82
C GLU A 306 -3.01 -24.14 5.67
N THR A 307 -2.51 -23.76 4.48
CA THR A 307 -1.09 -23.57 4.23
C THR A 307 -0.48 -22.55 5.19
N GLN A 308 -1.14 -21.41 5.39
CA GLN A 308 -0.71 -20.37 6.31
C GLN A 308 -0.63 -20.88 7.77
N VAL A 309 -1.65 -21.61 8.25
CA VAL A 309 -1.66 -22.18 9.61
C VAL A 309 -0.51 -23.15 9.80
N LEU A 310 -0.33 -24.09 8.88
CA LEU A 310 0.73 -25.10 8.96
C LEU A 310 2.13 -24.46 8.91
N MET A 311 2.35 -23.50 8.01
CA MET A 311 3.62 -22.77 7.92
C MET A 311 3.91 -21.94 9.18
N SER A 312 2.88 -21.41 9.84
CA SER A 312 3.05 -20.77 11.14
C SER A 312 3.52 -21.74 12.21
N CYS A 313 2.91 -22.93 12.26
CA CYS A 313 3.34 -23.99 13.17
C CYS A 313 4.80 -24.39 12.91
N GLU A 314 5.21 -24.49 11.64
CA GLU A 314 6.61 -24.72 11.26
C GLU A 314 7.52 -23.59 11.78
N ALA A 315 7.16 -22.32 11.59
CA ALA A 315 7.94 -21.18 12.06
C ALA A 315 8.12 -21.19 13.59
N PHE A 316 7.05 -21.38 14.35
CA PHE A 316 7.12 -21.49 15.81
C PHE A 316 7.95 -22.69 16.27
N SER A 317 7.79 -23.85 15.61
CA SER A 317 8.60 -25.04 15.92
C SER A 317 10.09 -24.79 15.68
N THR A 318 10.49 -24.07 14.64
CA THR A 318 11.91 -23.72 14.42
C THR A 318 12.49 -22.79 15.49
N MET A 319 11.63 -22.11 16.25
CA MET A 319 12.02 -21.30 17.40
C MET A 319 11.88 -22.04 18.74
N GLY A 320 11.52 -23.33 18.73
CA GLY A 320 11.29 -24.11 19.95
C GLY A 320 9.97 -23.78 20.65
N ILE A 321 8.90 -23.41 19.93
CA ILE A 321 7.59 -23.12 20.52
C ILE A 321 6.55 -24.14 20.03
N LYS A 322 5.80 -24.74 20.97
CA LYS A 322 4.74 -25.71 20.67
C LYS A 322 3.49 -24.98 20.17
N THR A 323 2.88 -25.46 19.08
CA THR A 323 1.65 -24.90 18.53
C THR A 323 0.66 -25.96 18.08
N ILE A 324 -0.63 -25.68 18.23
CA ILE A 324 -1.73 -26.57 17.84
C ILE A 324 -2.55 -25.91 16.70
N PRO A 325 -2.61 -26.48 15.50
CA PRO A 325 -3.50 -25.97 14.45
C PRO A 325 -4.96 -26.29 14.76
N GLU A 326 -5.84 -25.30 14.65
CA GLU A 326 -7.28 -25.43 14.83
C GLU A 326 -8.01 -24.94 13.58
N PHE A 327 -8.93 -25.73 13.03
CA PHE A 327 -9.76 -25.32 11.89
C PHE A 327 -11.22 -25.25 12.28
N THR A 328 -11.90 -24.17 11.87
CA THR A 328 -13.30 -23.92 12.22
C THR A 328 -14.03 -23.20 11.10
N THR A 329 -15.37 -23.14 11.16
CA THR A 329 -16.15 -22.35 10.19
C THR A 329 -15.80 -20.86 10.26
N PHE A 330 -15.89 -20.13 9.15
CA PHE A 330 -15.61 -18.69 9.14
C PHE A 330 -16.48 -17.89 10.12
N ALA A 331 -17.76 -18.27 10.29
CA ALA A 331 -18.65 -17.63 11.25
C ALA A 331 -18.20 -17.84 12.71
N LEU A 332 -17.75 -19.05 13.04
CA LEU A 332 -17.22 -19.34 14.37
C LEU A 332 -15.86 -18.66 14.59
N LEU A 333 -15.00 -18.57 13.57
CA LEU A 333 -13.76 -17.80 13.62
C LEU A 333 -14.03 -16.33 13.99
N LEU A 334 -15.00 -15.68 13.32
CA LEU A 334 -15.39 -14.30 13.64
C LEU A 334 -15.93 -14.17 15.08
N SER A 335 -16.71 -15.14 15.54
CA SER A 335 -17.19 -15.17 16.93
C SER A 335 -16.04 -15.27 17.93
N LYS A 336 -15.05 -16.15 17.69
CA LYS A 336 -13.86 -16.29 18.55
C LYS A 336 -13.03 -15.01 18.58
N MET A 337 -12.88 -14.34 17.44
CA MET A 337 -12.20 -13.04 17.38
C MET A 337 -12.91 -11.98 18.23
N GLY A 338 -14.24 -11.88 18.07
CA GLY A 338 -15.07 -10.96 18.84
C GLY A 338 -14.99 -11.19 20.36
N THR A 339 -14.92 -12.45 20.81
CA THR A 339 -14.77 -12.78 22.24
C THR A 339 -13.33 -12.74 22.74
N GLY A 340 -12.34 -12.76 21.84
CA GLY A 340 -10.92 -12.84 22.19
C GLY A 340 -10.43 -14.27 22.47
N ASP A 341 -11.22 -15.29 22.14
CA ASP A 341 -10.85 -16.69 22.31
C ASP A 341 -9.98 -17.20 21.15
N PHE A 342 -8.84 -16.55 20.95
CA PHE A 342 -7.82 -16.97 20.00
C PHE A 342 -6.45 -16.44 20.44
N ASN A 343 -5.38 -17.12 20.02
CA ASN A 343 -4.01 -16.60 20.10
C ASN A 343 -3.56 -16.00 18.77
N GLY A 344 -3.83 -16.70 17.66
CA GLY A 344 -3.50 -16.21 16.32
C GLY A 344 -4.51 -16.67 15.26
N VAL A 345 -4.80 -15.80 14.30
CA VAL A 345 -5.75 -16.04 13.21
C VAL A 345 -5.34 -15.36 11.90
N TYR A 346 -5.76 -15.91 10.77
CA TYR A 346 -5.46 -15.36 9.44
C TYR A 346 -6.62 -14.60 8.82
N PHE A 347 -6.32 -13.41 8.30
CA PHE A 347 -7.26 -12.58 7.54
C PHE A 347 -6.57 -11.92 6.34
N ALA A 348 -7.39 -11.44 5.41
CA ALA A 348 -6.97 -10.54 4.36
C ALA A 348 -7.87 -9.30 4.36
N TYR A 349 -7.27 -8.15 4.05
CA TYR A 349 -7.95 -6.86 3.96
C TYR A 349 -7.56 -6.14 2.67
N ASN A 350 -8.39 -5.19 2.26
CA ASN A 350 -8.05 -4.17 1.27
C ASN A 350 -7.95 -2.83 1.98
N ALA A 351 -6.80 -2.17 1.86
CA ALA A 351 -6.56 -0.83 2.39
C ALA A 351 -6.66 0.17 1.24
N PHE A 352 -7.78 0.89 1.12
CA PHE A 352 -8.00 1.84 0.03
C PHE A 352 -7.29 3.18 0.24
N ASP A 353 -7.07 3.56 1.49
CA ASP A 353 -6.38 4.79 1.88
C ASP A 353 -5.72 4.61 3.27
N PRO A 354 -4.83 5.52 3.72
CA PRO A 354 -4.07 5.31 4.96
C PRO A 354 -4.90 5.42 6.25
N ARG A 355 -6.16 5.89 6.21
CA ARG A 355 -7.07 5.87 7.36
C ARG A 355 -7.44 4.45 7.78
N PHE A 356 -7.12 3.45 6.98
CA PHE A 356 -7.15 2.04 7.39
C PHE A 356 -6.42 1.78 8.73
N LEU A 357 -5.44 2.62 9.08
CA LEU A 357 -4.79 2.59 10.39
C LEU A 357 -5.76 2.71 11.59
N GLN A 358 -6.99 3.18 11.40
CA GLN A 358 -8.05 3.18 12.43
C GLN A 358 -8.27 1.80 13.05
N LEU A 359 -8.00 0.72 12.30
CA LEU A 359 -8.13 -0.65 12.81
C LEU A 359 -7.21 -0.97 13.99
N PHE A 360 -6.19 -0.15 14.23
CA PHE A 360 -5.25 -0.32 15.33
C PHE A 360 -5.42 0.73 16.43
N ALA A 361 -6.26 1.75 16.23
CA ALA A 361 -6.56 2.73 17.26
C ALA A 361 -7.27 2.04 18.44
N SER A 362 -6.87 2.36 19.67
CA SER A 362 -7.33 1.65 20.87
C SER A 362 -8.83 1.77 21.12
N HIS A 363 -9.43 2.90 20.71
CA HIS A 363 -10.86 3.16 20.83
C HIS A 363 -11.70 2.45 19.75
N SER A 364 -11.06 1.91 18.70
CA SER A 364 -11.74 1.24 17.59
C SER A 364 -12.35 -0.09 18.03
N SER A 365 -13.66 -0.24 17.80
CA SER A 365 -14.37 -1.50 18.08
C SER A 365 -13.81 -2.66 17.24
N ASN A 366 -13.32 -2.36 16.03
CA ASN A 366 -12.63 -3.32 15.19
C ASN A 366 -11.36 -3.82 15.89
N ASN A 367 -10.52 -2.93 16.45
CA ASN A 367 -9.32 -3.36 17.16
C ASN A 367 -9.66 -4.27 18.35
N GLN A 368 -10.67 -3.89 19.14
CA GLN A 368 -11.13 -4.65 20.32
C GLN A 368 -11.65 -6.05 19.97
N GLY A 369 -12.22 -6.23 18.77
CA GLY A 369 -12.66 -7.53 18.25
C GLY A 369 -11.60 -8.27 17.43
N ARG A 370 -10.39 -7.72 17.29
CA ARG A 370 -9.28 -8.27 16.47
C ARG A 370 -8.04 -8.36 17.36
N SER A 371 -6.97 -7.64 17.05
CA SER A 371 -5.68 -7.76 17.75
C SER A 371 -5.73 -7.40 19.24
N ARG A 372 -6.69 -6.56 19.66
CA ARG A 372 -6.84 -6.04 21.03
C ARG A 372 -5.60 -5.27 21.52
N TRP A 373 -4.88 -4.70 20.56
CA TRP A 373 -3.63 -4.00 20.78
C TRP A 373 -3.87 -2.59 21.32
N TYR A 374 -2.98 -2.15 22.19
CA TYR A 374 -3.04 -0.82 22.79
C TYR A 374 -1.66 -0.19 22.73
N ASN A 375 -1.59 1.02 22.20
CA ASN A 375 -0.37 1.83 22.21
C ASN A 375 -0.74 3.31 22.18
N SER A 376 -0.48 4.02 23.28
CA SER A 376 -0.84 5.43 23.42
C SER A 376 -0.13 6.34 22.42
N THR A 377 1.12 6.03 22.06
CA THR A 377 1.87 6.80 21.06
C THR A 377 1.27 6.61 19.67
N PHE A 378 0.79 5.40 19.35
CA PHE A 378 0.03 5.19 18.12
C PHE A 378 -1.28 5.97 18.14
N ASP A 379 -2.01 5.97 19.26
CA ASP A 379 -3.26 6.73 19.38
C ASP A 379 -3.04 8.24 19.20
N GLU A 380 -1.95 8.80 19.74
CA GLU A 380 -1.56 10.21 19.50
C GLU A 380 -1.32 10.50 18.01
N TYR A 381 -0.62 9.61 17.29
CA TYR A 381 -0.47 9.76 15.85
C TYR A 381 -1.80 9.57 15.12
N TRP A 382 -2.65 8.65 15.55
CA TRP A 382 -3.97 8.46 14.97
C TRP A 382 -4.83 9.72 15.10
N GLU A 383 -4.81 10.42 16.23
CA GLU A 383 -5.51 11.71 16.39
C GLU A 383 -5.06 12.73 15.34
N VAL A 384 -3.76 12.79 15.03
CA VAL A 384 -3.22 13.64 13.95
C VAL A 384 -3.67 13.16 12.57
N ILE A 385 -3.74 11.85 12.33
CA ILE A 385 -4.21 11.29 11.06
C ILE A 385 -5.68 11.60 10.83
N GLU A 386 -6.49 11.48 11.89
CA GLU A 386 -7.94 11.68 11.85
C GLU A 386 -8.30 13.16 11.70
N SER A 387 -7.65 14.05 12.45
CA SER A 387 -8.04 15.46 12.56
C SER A 387 -7.06 16.47 11.94
N GLY A 388 -5.88 16.02 11.52
CA GLY A 388 -4.84 16.89 10.98
C GLY A 388 -5.23 17.54 9.66
N THR A 389 -4.92 18.82 9.51
CA THR A 389 -5.29 19.64 8.34
C THR A 389 -4.16 19.77 7.31
N ARG A 390 -2.91 19.52 7.73
CA ARG A 390 -1.70 19.76 6.93
C ARG A 390 -1.14 18.45 6.40
N PHE A 391 -0.95 18.39 5.08
CA PHE A 391 -0.45 17.20 4.39
C PHE A 391 0.83 16.65 5.01
N GLU A 392 1.83 17.49 5.27
CA GLU A 392 3.13 17.03 5.78
C GLU A 392 3.03 16.45 7.19
N GLU A 393 2.18 17.02 8.03
CA GLU A 393 1.96 16.55 9.41
C GLU A 393 1.23 15.20 9.40
N VAL A 394 0.18 15.08 8.59
CA VAL A 394 -0.59 13.84 8.40
C VAL A 394 0.27 12.74 7.80
N LEU A 395 1.06 13.05 6.75
CA LEU A 395 1.98 12.10 6.13
C LEU A 395 3.03 11.58 7.13
N GLN A 396 3.63 12.47 7.92
CA GLN A 396 4.59 12.07 8.95
C GLN A 396 3.94 11.19 10.02
N ALA A 397 2.73 11.53 10.47
CA ALA A 397 1.99 10.72 11.44
C ALA A 397 1.68 9.32 10.89
N ILE A 398 1.27 9.20 9.63
CA ILE A 398 1.01 7.91 8.95
C ILE A 398 2.27 7.06 8.87
N LEU A 399 3.40 7.64 8.47
CA LEU A 399 4.67 6.91 8.39
C LEU A 399 5.15 6.48 9.78
N LYS A 400 5.02 7.34 10.80
CA LYS A 400 5.35 7.02 12.19
C LYS A 400 4.46 5.92 12.77
N ALA A 401 3.15 5.98 12.52
CA ALA A 401 2.21 4.95 12.92
C ALA A 401 2.59 3.57 12.34
N GLN A 402 3.00 3.51 11.06
CA GLN A 402 3.50 2.28 10.47
C GLN A 402 4.81 1.78 11.09
N GLN A 403 5.75 2.67 11.45
CA GLN A 403 6.96 2.28 12.18
C GLN A 403 6.62 1.62 13.53
N ILE A 404 5.63 2.16 14.25
CA ILE A 404 5.14 1.56 15.50
C ILE A 404 4.55 0.17 15.22
N LEU A 405 3.74 0.02 14.19
CA LEU A 405 3.18 -1.29 13.83
C LEU A 405 4.26 -2.29 13.41
N TRP A 406 5.28 -1.85 12.67
CA TRP A 406 6.44 -2.67 12.32
C TRP A 406 7.21 -3.15 13.56
N GLN A 407 7.35 -2.29 14.57
CA GLN A 407 8.00 -2.63 15.84
C GLN A 407 7.14 -3.55 16.72
N GLU A 408 5.86 -3.22 16.85
CA GLU A 408 4.96 -3.84 17.82
C GLU A 408 4.31 -5.12 17.30
N GLN A 409 4.27 -5.32 15.98
CA GLN A 409 3.74 -6.52 15.30
C GLN A 409 2.39 -7.01 15.86
N PRO A 410 1.36 -6.16 16.08
CA PRO A 410 0.03 -6.64 16.50
C PRO A 410 -0.61 -7.55 15.43
N ILE A 411 -0.21 -7.31 14.18
CA ILE A 411 -0.37 -8.23 13.07
C ILE A 411 1.00 -8.41 12.40
N ALA A 412 1.27 -9.61 11.90
CA ALA A 412 2.36 -9.86 10.98
C ALA A 412 1.80 -9.84 9.56
N VAL A 413 2.07 -8.77 8.80
CA VAL A 413 1.72 -8.73 7.38
C VAL A 413 2.57 -9.77 6.65
N LEU A 414 1.95 -10.56 5.78
CA LEU A 414 2.62 -11.67 5.12
C LEU A 414 2.88 -11.38 3.65
N LYS A 415 1.87 -10.85 2.97
CA LYS A 415 1.97 -10.53 1.56
C LYS A 415 0.98 -9.46 1.15
N THR A 416 1.28 -8.88 0.01
CA THR A 416 0.37 -8.07 -0.80
C THR A 416 0.16 -8.76 -2.15
N GLY A 417 -1.00 -8.54 -2.76
CA GLY A 417 -1.37 -9.18 -4.02
C GLY A 417 -0.73 -8.55 -5.24
N LYS A 418 -0.77 -9.30 -6.34
CA LYS A 418 -0.58 -8.79 -7.70
C LYS A 418 -1.90 -8.90 -8.45
N THR A 419 -2.13 -7.96 -9.33
CA THR A 419 -3.25 -7.94 -10.26
C THR A 419 -2.74 -7.81 -11.67
N LEU A 420 -3.29 -8.61 -12.58
CA LEU A 420 -2.91 -8.61 -13.98
C LEU A 420 -4.05 -8.04 -14.81
N SER A 421 -3.74 -7.08 -15.66
CA SER A 421 -4.64 -6.59 -16.71
C SER A 421 -4.13 -7.04 -18.06
N MET A 422 -5.04 -7.48 -18.94
CA MET A 422 -4.69 -7.84 -20.31
C MET A 422 -5.49 -7.00 -21.30
N TYR A 423 -4.80 -6.47 -22.31
CA TYR A 423 -5.40 -5.67 -23.37
C TYR A 423 -4.61 -5.83 -24.67
N ARG A 424 -5.26 -5.55 -25.79
CA ARG A 424 -4.65 -5.60 -27.11
C ARG A 424 -3.97 -4.28 -27.45
N THR A 425 -2.83 -4.39 -28.10
CA THR A 425 -2.01 -3.27 -28.54
C THR A 425 -1.90 -3.20 -30.05
N ASP A 426 -2.71 -3.93 -30.82
CA ASP A 426 -2.66 -3.92 -32.29
C ASP A 426 -3.41 -2.73 -32.91
N LYS A 427 -4.62 -2.42 -32.40
CA LYS A 427 -5.51 -1.38 -32.94
C LYS A 427 -5.39 -0.02 -32.26
N PHE A 428 -5.33 -0.04 -30.93
CA PHE A 428 -5.41 1.15 -30.08
C PHE A 428 -4.10 1.39 -29.35
N GLU A 429 -3.85 2.65 -28.98
CA GLU A 429 -2.79 3.08 -28.08
C GLU A 429 -3.32 4.12 -27.08
N GLY A 430 -2.47 4.56 -26.14
CA GLY A 430 -2.87 5.55 -25.14
C GLY A 430 -3.59 4.97 -23.91
N PHE A 431 -3.53 3.65 -23.70
CA PHE A 431 -3.98 3.00 -22.46
C PHE A 431 -3.35 3.63 -21.22
N VAL A 432 -4.15 3.81 -20.17
CA VAL A 432 -3.69 4.32 -18.89
C VAL A 432 -3.67 3.18 -17.88
N LEU A 433 -2.49 2.98 -17.29
CA LEU A 433 -2.25 1.90 -16.35
C LEU A 433 -2.30 2.51 -14.95
N ASP A 434 -3.49 2.50 -14.38
CA ASP A 434 -3.76 3.10 -13.07
C ASP A 434 -3.25 2.17 -11.96
N LYS A 435 -2.54 2.74 -10.99
CA LYS A 435 -1.88 1.98 -9.93
C LYS A 435 -2.95 1.34 -9.04
N GLY A 436 -2.94 0.00 -8.98
CA GLY A 436 -3.92 -0.79 -8.22
C GLY A 436 -5.29 -0.96 -8.87
N GLN A 437 -5.55 -0.35 -10.04
CA GLN A 437 -6.82 -0.44 -10.77
C GLN A 437 -6.66 -1.03 -12.18
N GLY A 438 -5.43 -1.07 -12.70
CA GLY A 438 -5.13 -1.66 -14.01
C GLY A 438 -5.58 -0.78 -15.15
N VAL A 439 -6.02 -1.40 -16.25
CA VAL A 439 -6.37 -0.69 -17.50
C VAL A 439 -7.85 -0.32 -17.61
N PHE A 440 -8.73 -0.93 -16.80
CA PHE A 440 -10.17 -0.68 -16.85
C PHE A 440 -10.57 0.52 -15.98
N THR A 441 -10.22 1.71 -16.46
CA THR A 441 -10.46 2.99 -15.79
C THR A 441 -10.99 4.04 -16.75
N ASP A 442 -11.62 5.08 -16.22
CA ASP A 442 -12.10 6.23 -16.99
C ASP A 442 -10.93 7.01 -17.63
N TRP A 443 -9.75 7.02 -16.98
CA TRP A 443 -8.55 7.60 -17.57
C TRP A 443 -8.14 6.91 -18.88
N THR A 444 -8.26 5.58 -18.96
CA THR A 444 -8.02 4.87 -20.21
C THR A 444 -9.01 5.34 -21.28
N THR A 445 -10.30 5.42 -20.98
CA THR A 445 -11.31 5.76 -21.99
C THR A 445 -11.27 7.22 -22.43
N ARG A 446 -10.76 8.13 -21.58
CA ARG A 446 -10.50 9.53 -21.94
C ARG A 446 -9.34 9.70 -22.92
N LYS A 447 -8.37 8.77 -22.94
CA LYS A 447 -7.09 8.91 -23.64
C LYS A 447 -6.86 7.89 -24.77
N VAL A 448 -7.42 6.70 -24.67
CA VAL A 448 -7.26 5.64 -25.66
C VAL A 448 -7.78 6.10 -27.02
N HIS A 449 -6.99 5.85 -28.06
CA HIS A 449 -7.29 6.24 -29.44
C HIS A 449 -6.68 5.25 -30.42
N LEU A 450 -7.11 5.30 -31.67
CA LEU A 450 -6.52 4.50 -32.73
C LEU A 450 -5.04 4.81 -32.87
N LYS A 451 -4.21 3.80 -33.15
CA LYS A 451 -2.78 4.00 -33.35
C LYS A 451 -2.46 5.08 -34.38
N ASN A 452 -1.41 5.84 -34.11
CA ASN A 452 -0.92 6.87 -35.01
C ASN A 452 -0.17 6.31 -36.23
N THR A 453 -0.92 5.82 -37.22
CA THR A 453 -0.40 5.28 -38.48
C THR A 453 -0.92 6.04 -39.68
N ILE A 454 -0.15 6.08 -40.77
CA ILE A 454 -0.56 6.73 -42.03
C ILE A 454 -1.89 6.13 -42.55
N GLU A 455 -2.07 4.82 -42.41
CA GLU A 455 -3.31 4.13 -42.76
C GLU A 455 -4.51 4.67 -41.97
N ASN A 456 -4.37 4.85 -40.65
CA ASN A 456 -5.45 5.41 -39.82
C ASN A 456 -5.74 6.87 -40.18
N TRP A 457 -4.73 7.69 -40.47
CA TRP A 457 -4.93 9.06 -40.99
C TRP A 457 -5.70 9.08 -42.32
N GLN A 458 -5.50 8.09 -43.18
CA GLN A 458 -6.23 7.97 -44.45
C GLN A 458 -7.65 7.44 -44.26
N LYS A 459 -7.85 6.53 -43.29
CA LYS A 459 -9.13 5.87 -43.02
C LYS A 459 -10.09 6.75 -42.21
N TYR A 460 -9.57 7.57 -41.28
CA TYR A 460 -10.35 8.37 -40.35
C TYR A 460 -10.15 9.88 -40.61
N PRO A 461 -11.14 10.56 -41.23
CA PRO A 461 -11.02 11.98 -41.60
C PRO A 461 -10.80 12.95 -40.43
N GLN A 462 -11.17 12.53 -39.22
CA GLN A 462 -11.03 13.32 -37.99
C GLN A 462 -10.00 12.69 -37.02
N TYR A 463 -9.02 11.94 -37.52
CA TYR A 463 -7.98 11.35 -36.67
C TYR A 463 -7.47 12.34 -35.60
N PRO A 464 -7.31 11.93 -34.31
CA PRO A 464 -7.34 10.56 -33.78
C PRO A 464 -8.73 10.01 -33.42
N PHE A 465 -9.81 10.72 -33.75
CA PHE A 465 -11.16 10.26 -33.48
C PHE A 465 -11.54 9.06 -34.36
N GLY A 466 -12.08 8.01 -33.75
CA GLY A 466 -12.55 6.85 -34.52
C GLY A 466 -12.62 5.52 -33.77
N GLY A 467 -13.39 4.59 -34.33
CA GLY A 467 -13.33 3.17 -34.00
C GLY A 467 -14.22 2.75 -32.84
N THR A 468 -14.27 1.44 -32.57
CA THR A 468 -15.05 0.83 -31.49
C THR A 468 -14.10 0.06 -30.57
N LEU A 469 -14.06 0.44 -29.30
CA LEU A 469 -13.25 -0.23 -28.28
C LEU A 469 -14.11 -1.26 -27.55
N VAL A 470 -13.70 -2.52 -27.57
CA VAL A 470 -14.51 -3.61 -27.03
C VAL A 470 -13.94 -4.14 -25.71
N TYR A 471 -14.69 -4.00 -24.62
CA TYR A 471 -14.40 -4.62 -23.33
C TYR A 471 -15.09 -5.97 -23.19
N GLY A 472 -14.41 -6.95 -22.58
CA GLY A 472 -15.04 -8.17 -22.08
C GLY A 472 -15.32 -8.07 -20.58
N LEU A 473 -16.57 -8.25 -20.18
CA LEU A 473 -17.03 -8.23 -18.79
C LEU A 473 -17.41 -9.64 -18.33
N MET A 474 -16.99 -10.04 -17.14
CA MET A 474 -17.36 -11.36 -16.59
C MET A 474 -18.79 -11.41 -16.05
N GLN A 475 -19.38 -10.24 -15.78
CA GLN A 475 -20.72 -10.13 -15.24
C GLN A 475 -21.45 -8.93 -15.84
N PRO A 476 -22.78 -9.00 -15.98
CA PRO A 476 -23.60 -7.87 -16.37
C PRO A 476 -23.55 -6.75 -15.31
N MET A 477 -23.92 -5.55 -15.73
CA MET A 477 -24.26 -4.46 -14.80
C MET A 477 -25.45 -4.87 -13.93
N ASP A 478 -25.36 -4.55 -12.64
CA ASP A 478 -26.45 -4.76 -11.67
C ASP A 478 -27.54 -3.67 -11.77
N SER A 479 -27.16 -2.45 -12.17
CA SER A 479 -28.07 -1.32 -12.31
C SER A 479 -27.53 -0.27 -13.27
N THR A 480 -28.42 0.42 -14.00
CA THR A 480 -28.10 1.66 -14.74
C THR A 480 -28.29 2.92 -13.88
N ASN A 481 -28.66 2.76 -12.62
CA ASN A 481 -28.76 3.83 -11.64
C ASN A 481 -27.58 3.72 -10.67
N SER A 482 -26.64 4.66 -10.75
CA SER A 482 -25.43 4.62 -9.91
C SER A 482 -25.72 4.84 -8.43
N MET A 483 -26.84 5.46 -8.07
CA MET A 483 -27.24 5.61 -6.67
C MET A 483 -27.61 4.26 -6.03
N ASN A 484 -28.00 3.26 -6.84
CA ASN A 484 -28.47 1.95 -6.38
C ASN A 484 -27.42 0.84 -6.49
N SER A 485 -26.49 0.96 -7.43
CA SER A 485 -25.49 -0.09 -7.68
C SER A 485 -24.63 -0.34 -6.44
N ASN A 486 -24.23 -1.60 -6.25
CA ASN A 486 -23.19 -1.99 -5.30
C ASN A 486 -21.98 -2.66 -5.98
N ASN A 487 -21.94 -2.62 -7.31
CA ASN A 487 -20.97 -3.31 -8.12
C ASN A 487 -19.92 -2.34 -8.65
N ALA A 488 -18.67 -2.51 -8.22
CA ALA A 488 -17.56 -1.66 -8.66
C ALA A 488 -17.37 -1.65 -10.19
N TYR A 489 -17.65 -2.76 -10.89
CA TYR A 489 -17.54 -2.82 -12.35
C TYR A 489 -18.63 -2.01 -13.05
N THR A 490 -19.85 -2.01 -12.49
CA THR A 490 -20.92 -1.10 -12.94
C THR A 490 -20.49 0.34 -12.77
N MET A 491 -19.87 0.69 -11.63
CA MET A 491 -19.36 2.04 -11.39
C MET A 491 -18.31 2.45 -12.41
N ARG A 492 -17.36 1.56 -12.76
CA ARG A 492 -16.38 1.85 -13.82
C ARG A 492 -17.00 2.23 -15.16
N ILE A 493 -18.16 1.66 -15.50
CA ILE A 493 -18.88 1.99 -16.73
C ILE A 493 -19.60 3.34 -16.57
N LEU A 494 -20.26 3.56 -15.44
CA LEU A 494 -21.01 4.79 -15.17
C LEU A 494 -20.09 6.01 -14.95
N ASP A 495 -18.85 5.83 -14.47
CA ASP A 495 -17.82 6.88 -14.35
C ASP A 495 -17.40 7.46 -15.73
N MET A 496 -17.73 6.78 -16.83
CA MET A 496 -17.52 7.29 -18.19
C MET A 496 -18.61 8.27 -18.63
N ILE A 497 -19.73 8.28 -17.91
CA ILE A 497 -20.94 9.06 -18.17
C ILE A 497 -21.07 10.17 -17.12
N GLU A 498 -20.99 9.80 -15.85
CA GLU A 498 -21.17 10.67 -14.68
C GLU A 498 -19.80 11.14 -14.16
N GLU A 499 -19.67 12.43 -13.84
CA GLU A 499 -18.40 12.99 -13.37
C GLU A 499 -18.51 13.58 -11.96
N ASN A 500 -17.37 13.63 -11.28
CA ASN A 500 -17.21 14.18 -9.94
C ASN A 500 -16.75 15.66 -10.00
N LEU A 501 -16.76 16.37 -8.87
CA LEU A 501 -16.24 17.75 -8.77
C LEU A 501 -14.73 17.84 -9.08
N PHE A 502 -13.97 16.84 -8.69
CA PHE A 502 -12.55 16.66 -8.94
C PHE A 502 -12.29 15.17 -9.21
N SER A 503 -11.11 14.85 -9.72
CA SER A 503 -10.65 13.47 -9.96
C SER A 503 -9.26 13.29 -9.36
N ARG A 504 -8.65 12.11 -9.52
CA ARG A 504 -7.29 11.83 -9.06
C ARG A 504 -6.41 11.38 -10.21
N LYS A 505 -5.17 11.87 -10.26
CA LYS A 505 -4.21 11.45 -11.26
C LYS A 505 -3.89 9.95 -11.11
N PRO A 506 -3.79 9.21 -12.23
CA PRO A 506 -3.50 7.78 -12.19
C PRO A 506 -2.07 7.45 -11.72
N GLU A 507 -1.13 8.41 -11.75
CA GLU A 507 0.27 8.14 -11.36
C GLU A 507 0.53 8.28 -9.86
N ASP A 508 -0.06 9.28 -9.22
CA ASP A 508 0.26 9.67 -7.84
C ASP A 508 -0.98 9.89 -6.95
N LEU A 509 -2.18 9.70 -7.50
CA LEU A 509 -3.47 9.89 -6.84
C LEU A 509 -3.71 11.32 -6.33
N THR A 510 -2.93 12.30 -6.78
CA THR A 510 -3.15 13.72 -6.44
C THR A 510 -4.41 14.23 -7.10
N TYR A 511 -5.15 15.11 -6.41
CA TYR A 511 -6.39 15.66 -6.93
C TYR A 511 -6.13 16.55 -8.15
N ILE A 512 -7.04 16.46 -9.12
CA ILE A 512 -7.05 17.26 -10.33
C ILE A 512 -8.47 17.75 -10.62
N SER A 513 -8.58 18.91 -11.25
CA SER A 513 -9.84 19.52 -11.65
C SER A 513 -10.71 18.58 -12.49
N SER A 514 -12.01 18.54 -12.17
CA SER A 514 -13.04 17.83 -12.94
C SER A 514 -14.15 18.76 -13.41
N LEU A 515 -15.31 18.76 -12.74
CA LEU A 515 -16.38 19.73 -12.94
C LEU A 515 -16.10 21.06 -12.23
N SER A 516 -15.19 21.05 -11.25
CA SER A 516 -14.61 22.25 -10.65
C SER A 516 -13.22 22.51 -11.20
N HIS A 517 -12.93 23.77 -11.53
CA HIS A 517 -11.61 24.19 -11.99
C HIS A 517 -10.69 24.62 -10.84
N ASN A 518 -11.27 24.87 -9.66
CA ASN A 518 -10.53 25.21 -8.44
C ASN A 518 -11.40 24.97 -7.20
N TRP A 519 -10.77 24.79 -6.04
CA TRP A 519 -11.44 24.77 -4.76
C TRP A 519 -10.55 25.34 -3.65
N THR A 520 -11.18 25.77 -2.56
CA THR A 520 -10.46 26.22 -1.36
C THR A 520 -11.00 25.50 -0.13
N ILE A 521 -10.12 25.23 0.82
CA ILE A 521 -10.44 24.57 2.08
C ILE A 521 -10.03 25.50 3.21
N GLN A 522 -10.97 25.80 4.10
CA GLN A 522 -10.73 26.58 5.32
C GLN A 522 -11.04 25.70 6.51
N SER A 523 -10.05 25.42 7.36
CA SER A 523 -10.13 24.43 8.45
C SER A 523 -10.91 24.89 9.69
N GLN A 524 -11.35 26.16 9.69
CA GLN A 524 -12.23 26.75 10.70
C GLN A 524 -13.11 27.81 10.02
N TYR A 525 -14.41 27.78 10.30
CA TYR A 525 -15.36 28.84 9.96
C TYR A 525 -16.07 29.32 11.22
N THR A 526 -16.55 30.57 11.22
CA THR A 526 -17.37 31.08 12.30
C THR A 526 -18.84 30.98 11.91
N ASP A 527 -19.74 30.88 12.88
CA ASP A 527 -21.17 30.92 12.62
C ASP A 527 -21.65 32.28 12.03
N GLU A 528 -20.79 33.31 11.94
CA GLU A 528 -21.09 34.49 11.10
C GLU A 528 -21.17 34.12 9.61
N ASP A 529 -20.44 33.08 9.16
CA ASP A 529 -20.61 32.46 7.83
C ASP A 529 -21.95 31.68 7.73
N LEU A 530 -22.53 31.27 8.86
CA LEU A 530 -23.72 30.41 8.93
C LEU A 530 -25.04 31.16 9.25
N GLY A 531 -24.96 32.32 9.91
CA GLY A 531 -26.06 33.05 10.57
C GLY A 531 -25.99 32.92 12.10
N SER A 532 -26.29 34.01 12.84
CA SER A 532 -26.07 34.22 14.30
C SER A 532 -26.12 32.99 15.22
N CYS A 533 -25.13 32.87 16.13
CA CYS A 533 -24.93 31.70 17.00
C CYS A 533 -25.08 31.99 18.51
N ASP A 534 -25.64 31.00 19.24
CA ASP A 534 -25.60 30.89 20.71
C ASP A 534 -24.55 29.86 21.22
N ILE A 535 -24.00 28.98 20.36
CA ILE A 535 -22.91 28.03 20.67
C ILE A 535 -21.99 27.90 19.44
N CYS A 536 -20.73 28.34 19.55
CA CYS A 536 -19.79 28.33 18.42
C CYS A 536 -19.27 26.91 18.15
N ILE A 537 -19.38 26.42 16.91
CA ILE A 537 -18.66 25.20 16.49
C ILE A 537 -17.17 25.52 16.41
N VAL A 538 -16.37 24.85 17.24
CA VAL A 538 -14.92 24.86 17.18
C VAL A 538 -14.56 23.51 16.53
N ASN A 539 -13.99 23.51 15.31
CA ASN A 539 -13.56 22.35 14.49
C ASN A 539 -14.51 21.90 13.36
N GLY A 540 -14.78 22.78 12.39
CA GLY A 540 -15.39 22.40 11.10
C GLY A 540 -14.63 22.99 9.92
N SER A 541 -14.78 22.41 8.72
CA SER A 541 -14.17 22.89 7.49
C SER A 541 -15.17 23.40 6.46
N LYS A 542 -14.76 24.45 5.74
CA LYS A 542 -15.51 25.09 4.65
C LYS A 542 -14.79 24.80 3.33
N HIS A 543 -15.45 24.07 2.44
CA HIS A 543 -14.97 23.70 1.11
C HIS A 543 -15.73 24.49 0.06
N THR A 544 -15.06 25.45 -0.58
CA THR A 544 -15.64 26.24 -1.68
C THR A 544 -15.15 25.70 -3.01
N PHE A 545 -16.07 25.30 -3.90
CA PHE A 545 -15.76 24.83 -5.25
C PHE A 545 -16.19 25.86 -6.30
N TYR A 546 -15.31 26.09 -7.28
CA TYR A 546 -15.56 26.95 -8.44
C TYR A 546 -15.77 26.07 -9.68
N LEU A 547 -16.99 26.09 -10.20
CA LEU A 547 -17.44 25.19 -11.27
C LEU A 547 -17.11 25.75 -12.65
N LEU A 548 -16.92 24.85 -13.61
CA LEU A 548 -16.77 25.22 -15.02
C LEU A 548 -18.09 25.75 -15.59
N ASP A 549 -18.02 26.82 -16.37
CA ASP A 549 -19.19 27.54 -16.90
C ASP A 549 -19.64 27.05 -18.29
N ASN A 550 -18.84 26.21 -18.93
CA ASN A 550 -19.06 25.67 -20.27
C ASN A 550 -19.52 24.20 -20.30
N VAL A 551 -19.90 23.65 -19.14
CA VAL A 551 -20.35 22.26 -19.01
C VAL A 551 -21.84 22.14 -19.33
N THR A 552 -22.19 21.14 -20.12
CA THR A 552 -23.57 20.74 -20.41
C THR A 552 -23.77 19.27 -20.09
N TRP A 553 -24.98 18.92 -19.66
CA TRP A 553 -25.43 17.53 -19.61
C TRP A 553 -25.56 16.95 -21.02
N HIS A 554 -25.62 15.63 -21.15
CA HIS A 554 -25.82 14.94 -22.44
C HIS A 554 -27.12 15.35 -23.16
N ASP A 555 -28.12 15.87 -22.45
CA ASP A 555 -29.35 16.41 -23.05
C ASP A 555 -29.23 17.88 -23.54
N GLY A 556 -28.04 18.49 -23.36
CA GLY A 556 -27.74 19.87 -23.74
C GLY A 556 -28.14 20.93 -22.71
N SER A 557 -28.76 20.55 -21.60
CA SER A 557 -29.04 21.47 -20.50
C SER A 557 -27.75 21.88 -19.78
N LYS A 558 -27.79 23.04 -19.10
CA LYS A 558 -26.62 23.57 -18.40
C LYS A 558 -26.38 22.87 -17.07
N PHE A 559 -25.11 22.57 -16.79
CA PHE A 559 -24.66 22.16 -15.47
C PHE A 559 -24.53 23.37 -14.53
N THR A 560 -24.97 23.23 -13.28
CA THR A 560 -24.91 24.31 -12.27
C THR A 560 -24.63 23.79 -10.86
N ALA A 561 -24.28 24.69 -9.94
CA ALA A 561 -24.15 24.42 -8.51
C ALA A 561 -25.42 23.82 -7.87
N SER A 562 -26.61 24.06 -8.46
CA SER A 562 -27.85 23.43 -7.99
C SER A 562 -27.85 21.91 -8.18
N ASP A 563 -27.19 21.40 -9.23
CA ASP A 563 -27.05 19.97 -9.49
C ASP A 563 -26.12 19.32 -8.46
N VAL A 564 -25.02 20.00 -8.15
CA VAL A 564 -24.06 19.55 -7.12
C VAL A 564 -24.76 19.46 -5.76
N LYS A 565 -25.46 20.52 -5.34
CA LYS A 565 -26.21 20.52 -4.07
C LYS A 565 -27.23 19.38 -4.01
N PHE A 566 -28.00 19.20 -5.09
CA PHE A 566 -28.98 18.12 -5.19
C PHE A 566 -28.32 16.75 -5.00
N SER A 567 -27.16 16.52 -5.62
CA SER A 567 -26.44 15.25 -5.59
C SER A 567 -26.00 14.83 -4.18
N PHE A 568 -25.44 15.77 -3.41
CA PHE A 568 -25.12 15.52 -2.01
C PHE A 568 -26.37 15.31 -1.15
N GLU A 569 -27.44 16.10 -1.35
CA GLU A 569 -28.68 15.96 -0.58
C GLU A 569 -29.41 14.64 -0.86
N VAL A 570 -29.46 14.19 -2.12
CA VAL A 570 -30.14 12.94 -2.48
C VAL A 570 -29.42 11.73 -1.92
N LEU A 571 -28.08 11.67 -2.00
CA LEU A 571 -27.30 10.56 -1.46
C LEU A 571 -27.18 10.60 0.07
N LYS A 572 -27.26 11.78 0.70
CA LYS A 572 -27.29 11.90 2.18
C LYS A 572 -28.62 11.45 2.76
N ASN A 573 -29.74 11.83 2.12
CA ASN A 573 -31.08 11.54 2.62
C ASN A 573 -31.55 10.11 2.30
N ASN A 574 -30.91 9.46 1.32
CA ASN A 574 -31.25 8.12 0.92
C ASN A 574 -29.97 7.26 1.00
N THR A 575 -30.02 6.14 1.72
CA THR A 575 -28.88 5.25 1.92
C THR A 575 -28.45 4.57 0.60
N SER A 576 -27.56 5.20 -0.16
CA SER A 576 -26.92 4.55 -1.31
C SER A 576 -25.96 3.46 -0.83
N PRO A 577 -26.01 2.22 -1.36
CA PRO A 577 -25.14 1.14 -0.90
C PRO A 577 -23.64 1.44 -1.00
N VAL A 578 -23.20 2.13 -2.05
CA VAL A 578 -21.77 2.42 -2.30
C VAL A 578 -21.29 3.66 -1.55
N TYR A 579 -22.14 4.69 -1.47
CA TYR A 579 -21.77 5.97 -0.86
C TYR A 579 -22.17 6.08 0.62
N TYR A 580 -22.74 5.02 1.21
CA TYR A 580 -23.20 5.00 2.61
C TYR A 580 -22.07 5.36 3.58
N ASP A 581 -20.95 4.63 3.52
CA ASP A 581 -19.84 4.84 4.44
C ASP A 581 -19.16 6.19 4.23
N LEU A 582 -19.12 6.69 2.99
CA LEU A 582 -18.63 8.03 2.71
C LEU A 582 -19.56 9.05 3.39
N LEU A 583 -20.85 9.09 3.04
CA LEU A 583 -21.75 10.18 3.43
C LEU A 583 -22.30 10.09 4.86
N GLN A 584 -22.32 8.92 5.50
CA GLN A 584 -22.72 8.80 6.90
C GLN A 584 -21.58 9.13 7.86
N ASN A 585 -20.35 8.80 7.50
CA ASN A 585 -19.18 9.08 8.34
C ASN A 585 -18.63 10.49 8.13
N ILE A 586 -18.99 11.18 7.04
CA ILE A 586 -18.72 12.61 6.84
C ILE A 586 -19.93 13.40 7.33
N PRO A 587 -19.82 14.17 8.40
CA PRO A 587 -20.97 14.88 8.89
C PRO A 587 -21.05 16.23 8.17
N ILE A 588 -21.58 16.18 6.94
CA ILE A 588 -21.94 17.37 6.16
C ILE A 588 -22.95 18.17 6.99
N GLU A 589 -22.57 19.38 7.40
CA GLU A 589 -23.42 20.26 8.18
C GLU A 589 -24.40 21.01 7.25
N ARG A 590 -23.87 21.68 6.22
CA ARG A 590 -24.64 22.57 5.35
C ARG A 590 -24.03 22.66 3.94
N ILE A 591 -24.88 22.90 2.94
CA ILE A 591 -24.46 23.21 1.57
C ILE A 591 -25.16 24.49 1.09
N THR A 592 -24.38 25.50 0.69
CA THR A 592 -24.89 26.77 0.14
C THR A 592 -24.50 26.91 -1.33
N VAL A 593 -25.44 27.46 -2.11
CA VAL A 593 -25.22 27.83 -3.52
C VAL A 593 -25.08 29.33 -3.55
N GLU A 594 -23.87 29.82 -3.80
CA GLU A 594 -23.57 31.26 -3.84
C GLU A 594 -23.86 31.86 -5.21
N SER A 595 -23.65 31.06 -6.27
CA SER A 595 -24.03 31.37 -7.65
C SER A 595 -24.20 30.09 -8.47
N ASP A 596 -24.55 30.20 -9.76
CA ASP A 596 -24.62 29.04 -10.67
C ASP A 596 -23.30 28.27 -10.77
N PHE A 597 -22.16 28.91 -10.46
CA PHE A 597 -20.81 28.33 -10.60
C PHE A 597 -19.99 28.34 -9.31
N GLU A 598 -20.62 28.61 -8.17
CA GLU A 598 -19.96 28.62 -6.86
C GLU A 598 -20.81 27.93 -5.81
N ILE A 599 -20.25 26.89 -5.20
CA ILE A 599 -20.90 26.10 -4.15
C ILE A 599 -19.98 25.96 -2.95
N VAL A 600 -20.56 26.03 -1.75
CA VAL A 600 -19.84 25.88 -0.49
C VAL A 600 -20.43 24.72 0.31
N ILE A 601 -19.56 23.81 0.75
CA ILE A 601 -19.88 22.64 1.56
C ILE A 601 -19.22 22.82 2.93
N TYR A 602 -20.03 22.81 3.98
CA TYR A 602 -19.61 22.92 5.38
C TYR A 602 -19.63 21.55 6.02
N LEU A 603 -18.52 21.14 6.63
CA LEU A 603 -18.34 19.88 7.35
C LEU A 603 -18.04 20.18 8.81
N ASN A 604 -18.50 19.35 9.73
CA ASN A 604 -18.11 19.42 11.15
C ASN A 604 -16.78 18.67 11.44
N SER A 605 -15.95 18.49 10.41
CA SER A 605 -14.63 17.87 10.43
C SER A 605 -13.65 18.86 9.79
N SER A 606 -12.39 18.80 10.21
CA SER A 606 -11.29 19.58 9.59
C SER A 606 -10.17 18.66 9.10
N SER A 607 -10.49 17.40 8.77
CA SER A 607 -9.49 16.42 8.34
C SER A 607 -8.93 16.76 6.97
N TYR A 608 -7.63 16.51 6.78
CA TYR A 608 -6.99 16.52 5.46
C TYR A 608 -7.72 15.60 4.47
N PHE A 609 -8.28 14.49 4.97
CA PHE A 609 -9.00 13.51 4.15
C PHE A 609 -10.46 13.88 3.87
N ASP A 610 -10.96 15.00 4.38
CA ASP A 610 -12.34 15.44 4.15
C ASP A 610 -12.66 15.59 2.65
N LEU A 611 -11.67 15.99 1.84
CA LEU A 611 -11.86 16.13 0.40
C LEU A 611 -12.10 14.78 -0.29
N ASN A 612 -11.40 13.68 0.09
CA ASN A 612 -11.62 12.33 -0.49
C ASN A 612 -13.09 11.92 -0.41
N SER A 613 -13.69 12.38 0.67
CA SER A 613 -15.02 12.09 1.16
C SER A 613 -16.10 12.84 0.35
N LEU A 614 -15.71 13.88 -0.41
CA LEU A 614 -16.57 14.64 -1.33
C LEU A 614 -16.51 14.14 -2.79
N GLU A 615 -15.79 13.05 -3.06
CA GLU A 615 -15.64 12.44 -4.39
C GLU A 615 -16.85 11.56 -4.71
N ILE A 616 -17.96 12.19 -5.09
CA ILE A 616 -19.20 11.53 -5.52
C ILE A 616 -19.59 11.96 -6.95
N PRO A 617 -20.31 11.12 -7.71
CA PRO A 617 -20.87 11.49 -8.99
C PRO A 617 -21.91 12.60 -8.83
N ILE A 618 -21.95 13.50 -9.81
CA ILE A 618 -22.93 14.58 -9.85
C ILE A 618 -24.10 14.22 -10.77
N TYR A 619 -25.30 14.45 -10.26
CA TYR A 619 -26.58 14.10 -10.84
C TYR A 619 -27.36 15.34 -11.31
N GLN A 620 -28.02 15.22 -12.45
CA GLN A 620 -28.86 16.28 -13.00
C GLN A 620 -30.12 16.48 -12.16
N LYS A 621 -30.22 17.60 -11.44
CA LYS A 621 -31.34 17.87 -10.53
C LYS A 621 -32.69 17.80 -11.23
N GLU A 622 -32.80 18.37 -12.42
CA GLU A 622 -34.07 18.45 -13.15
C GLU A 622 -34.62 17.07 -13.55
N TYR A 623 -33.75 16.10 -13.82
CA TYR A 623 -34.15 14.72 -14.12
C TYR A 623 -34.66 14.00 -12.87
N TRP A 624 -33.96 14.19 -11.74
CA TRP A 624 -34.18 13.39 -10.54
C TRP A 624 -35.17 14.00 -9.52
N LYS A 625 -35.41 15.32 -9.54
CA LYS A 625 -36.16 16.02 -8.48
C LYS A 625 -37.60 15.54 -8.27
N ASP A 626 -38.26 15.05 -9.32
CA ASP A 626 -39.66 14.61 -9.27
C ASP A 626 -39.79 13.10 -8.99
N ILE A 627 -38.66 12.39 -8.90
CA ILE A 627 -38.60 10.96 -8.57
C ILE A 627 -38.68 10.81 -7.04
N LYS A 628 -39.77 10.22 -6.56
CA LYS A 628 -40.03 10.06 -5.12
C LYS A 628 -38.96 9.23 -4.40
N ASP A 629 -38.44 8.21 -5.07
CA ASP A 629 -37.41 7.31 -4.55
C ASP A 629 -36.30 7.17 -5.61
N PRO A 630 -35.38 8.15 -5.68
CA PRO A 630 -34.30 8.16 -6.68
C PRO A 630 -33.43 6.91 -6.60
N ILE A 631 -33.17 6.39 -5.40
CA ILE A 631 -32.30 5.23 -5.22
C ILE A 631 -32.93 3.95 -5.78
N ASN A 632 -34.22 3.72 -5.58
CA ASN A 632 -34.86 2.49 -6.08
C ASN A 632 -35.45 2.63 -7.49
N HIS A 633 -35.04 3.65 -8.24
CA HIS A 633 -35.49 3.85 -9.62
C HIS A 633 -34.62 3.05 -10.60
N LEU A 634 -35.10 1.88 -11.03
CA LEU A 634 -34.29 0.84 -11.71
C LEU A 634 -34.24 0.92 -13.25
N ASN A 635 -35.00 1.83 -13.89
CA ASN A 635 -35.08 1.94 -15.35
C ASN A 635 -34.61 3.33 -15.83
N THR A 636 -33.42 3.72 -15.40
CA THR A 636 -32.81 4.98 -15.80
C THR A 636 -32.00 4.80 -17.07
N ILE A 637 -32.07 5.80 -17.94
CA ILE A 637 -31.02 6.03 -18.93
C ILE A 637 -30.01 6.91 -18.22
N PRO A 638 -28.76 6.45 -17.99
CA PRO A 638 -27.74 7.29 -17.38
C PRO A 638 -27.55 8.58 -18.18
N ILE A 639 -27.59 9.72 -17.49
CA ILE A 639 -27.35 11.05 -18.04
C ILE A 639 -26.26 11.69 -17.20
N GLY A 640 -25.23 12.19 -17.87
CA GLY A 640 -24.09 12.81 -17.21
C GLY A 640 -23.50 13.96 -18.00
N THR A 641 -22.29 14.37 -17.61
CA THR A 641 -21.49 15.41 -18.27
C THR A 641 -20.26 14.82 -18.96
N GLY A 642 -20.04 13.52 -18.82
CA GLY A 642 -18.82 12.81 -19.19
C GLY A 642 -18.59 12.66 -20.69
N PRO A 643 -17.43 12.08 -21.05
CA PRO A 643 -16.99 11.92 -22.43
C PRO A 643 -17.79 10.89 -23.24
N TYR A 644 -18.60 10.04 -22.60
CA TYR A 644 -19.46 9.08 -23.29
C TYR A 644 -20.91 9.16 -22.82
N GLU A 645 -21.83 8.80 -23.72
CA GLU A 645 -23.28 8.78 -23.50
C GLU A 645 -23.82 7.36 -23.66
N TRP A 646 -24.85 7.01 -22.89
CA TRP A 646 -25.54 5.73 -23.02
C TRP A 646 -26.31 5.64 -24.35
N ILE A 647 -26.14 4.54 -25.09
CA ILE A 647 -26.96 4.25 -26.27
C ILE A 647 -27.92 3.10 -26.01
N TYR A 648 -27.37 1.95 -25.63
CA TYR A 648 -28.06 0.68 -25.76
C TYR A 648 -27.54 -0.34 -24.75
N SER A 649 -28.44 -1.24 -24.38
CA SER A 649 -28.13 -2.43 -23.60
C SER A 649 -29.06 -3.58 -23.95
N ASP A 650 -28.52 -4.78 -23.99
CA ASP A 650 -29.28 -6.04 -24.00
C ASP A 650 -28.72 -7.02 -22.96
N SER A 651 -29.06 -8.30 -23.09
CA SER A 651 -28.59 -9.34 -22.17
C SER A 651 -27.09 -9.64 -22.29
N ASP A 652 -26.47 -9.28 -23.42
CA ASP A 652 -25.15 -9.75 -23.81
C ASP A 652 -24.16 -8.58 -23.99
N SER A 653 -24.65 -7.34 -24.13
CA SER A 653 -23.85 -6.16 -24.41
C SER A 653 -24.42 -4.83 -23.90
N TYR A 654 -23.50 -3.88 -23.66
CA TYR A 654 -23.79 -2.46 -23.41
C TYR A 654 -22.99 -1.61 -24.39
N ILE A 655 -23.58 -0.53 -24.91
CA ILE A 655 -22.94 0.37 -25.87
C ILE A 655 -23.02 1.81 -25.39
N LEU A 656 -21.85 2.45 -25.31
CA LEU A 656 -21.69 3.89 -25.12
C LEU A 656 -21.17 4.53 -26.41
N ARG A 657 -21.57 5.76 -26.71
CA ARG A 657 -20.96 6.58 -27.78
C ARG A 657 -20.22 7.77 -27.20
N ARG A 658 -19.26 8.29 -27.95
CA ARG A 658 -18.61 9.56 -27.64
C ARG A 658 -19.64 10.69 -27.54
N ASN A 659 -19.50 11.53 -26.52
CA ASN A 659 -20.16 12.82 -26.39
C ASN A 659 -19.42 13.86 -27.26
N GLU A 660 -19.99 14.19 -28.42
CA GLU A 660 -19.40 15.18 -29.34
C GLU A 660 -19.34 16.61 -28.75
N ASN A 661 -20.15 16.89 -27.73
CA ASN A 661 -20.23 18.18 -27.06
C ASN A 661 -19.47 18.20 -25.72
N TYR A 662 -18.59 17.24 -25.47
CA TYR A 662 -17.82 17.19 -24.24
C TYR A 662 -16.99 18.48 -24.06
N TYR A 663 -17.05 19.07 -22.86
CA TYR A 663 -16.62 20.45 -22.60
C TYR A 663 -15.09 20.64 -22.61
N ARG A 664 -14.33 19.55 -22.53
CA ARG A 664 -12.86 19.57 -22.54
C ARG A 664 -12.30 19.58 -23.96
N LYS A 665 -11.06 20.06 -24.08
CA LYS A 665 -10.35 20.11 -25.37
C LYS A 665 -9.43 18.91 -25.52
N PRO A 666 -9.31 18.33 -26.72
CA PRO A 666 -8.41 17.22 -26.95
C PRO A 666 -6.95 17.68 -26.93
N ASN A 667 -6.06 16.80 -26.52
CA ASN A 667 -4.62 17.07 -26.50
C ASN A 667 -4.11 17.31 -27.93
N PRO A 668 -3.59 18.52 -28.25
CA PRO A 668 -3.17 18.87 -29.60
C PRO A 668 -1.98 18.03 -30.10
N GLU A 669 -1.20 17.44 -29.20
CA GLU A 669 -0.08 16.56 -29.57
C GLU A 669 -0.53 15.30 -30.31
N LEU A 670 -1.77 14.84 -30.09
CA LEU A 670 -2.32 13.65 -30.75
C LEU A 670 -2.73 13.89 -32.22
N PHE A 671 -2.81 15.15 -32.66
CA PHE A 671 -3.15 15.52 -34.05
C PHE A 671 -1.92 15.71 -34.93
N LYS A 672 -0.75 15.19 -34.52
CA LYS A 672 0.48 15.27 -35.31
C LYS A 672 0.65 14.00 -36.13
N MET A 673 0.57 14.16 -37.45
CA MET A 673 0.81 13.06 -38.39
C MET A 673 2.27 12.60 -38.31
N PRO A 674 2.54 11.29 -38.26
CA PRO A 674 3.89 10.76 -38.23
C PRO A 674 4.58 11.01 -39.58
N THR A 675 5.86 11.40 -39.54
CA THR A 675 6.66 11.70 -40.75
C THR A 675 7.28 10.45 -41.38
N THR A 676 7.29 9.32 -40.66
CA THR A 676 7.78 8.00 -41.07
C THR A 676 6.84 6.95 -40.51
N GLU A 677 6.68 5.81 -41.18
CA GLU A 677 5.99 4.66 -40.58
C GLU A 677 6.67 4.32 -39.25
N THR A 678 5.92 4.45 -38.17
CA THR A 678 6.33 4.03 -36.84
C THR A 678 6.48 2.52 -36.88
N GLU A 679 7.68 1.98 -36.65
CA GLU A 679 7.81 0.56 -36.34
C GLU A 679 6.85 0.26 -35.18
N ALA A 680 6.05 -0.79 -35.32
CA ALA A 680 5.10 -1.18 -34.29
C ALA A 680 5.88 -1.30 -32.97
N SER A 681 5.60 -0.39 -32.04
CA SER A 681 6.15 -0.47 -30.69
C SER A 681 5.62 -1.76 -30.07
N SER A 682 6.42 -2.81 -30.12
CA SER A 682 6.15 -4.05 -29.41
C SER A 682 6.94 -4.05 -28.10
N SER A 683 6.26 -4.57 -27.08
CA SER A 683 6.67 -4.79 -25.69
C SER A 683 6.68 -3.55 -24.77
N ILE A 684 5.55 -3.28 -24.10
CA ILE A 684 5.66 -2.87 -22.68
C ILE A 684 5.67 -4.16 -21.88
N ILE A 685 6.89 -4.62 -21.63
CA ILE A 685 7.21 -5.61 -20.61
C ILE A 685 7.39 -4.83 -19.30
N THR A 686 6.68 -5.19 -18.23
CA THR A 686 7.22 -5.01 -16.88
C THR A 686 7.61 -6.38 -16.34
N THR A 687 8.74 -6.90 -16.83
CA THR A 687 9.45 -7.97 -16.14
C THR A 687 10.07 -7.35 -14.91
N ASP A 688 9.72 -7.86 -13.74
CA ASP A 688 10.75 -8.03 -12.71
C ASP A 688 10.83 -9.52 -12.34
N PHE A 689 11.98 -10.07 -12.73
CA PHE A 689 12.56 -11.38 -12.48
C PHE A 689 12.23 -12.56 -13.38
N SER A 690 13.32 -13.07 -13.96
CA SER A 690 13.51 -14.35 -14.62
C SER A 690 13.19 -15.52 -13.71
N THR A 691 12.46 -16.50 -14.25
CA THR A 691 12.43 -17.86 -13.68
C THR A 691 13.82 -18.50 -13.80
N PRO A 692 14.25 -19.30 -12.81
CA PRO A 692 15.53 -20.00 -12.89
C PRO A 692 15.45 -21.08 -13.95
N SER A 693 16.01 -20.84 -15.15
CA SER A 693 16.27 -21.92 -16.09
C SER A 693 17.35 -22.82 -15.48
N GLN A 694 16.99 -24.05 -15.12
CA GLN A 694 17.97 -25.08 -14.81
C GLN A 694 18.94 -25.22 -15.98
N GLY A 695 20.21 -24.92 -15.73
CA GLY A 695 21.27 -25.05 -16.73
C GLY A 695 21.51 -26.52 -17.07
N THR A 696 20.96 -26.99 -18.19
CA THR A 696 21.56 -28.08 -18.95
C THR A 696 22.78 -27.54 -19.67
N THR A 697 23.95 -28.01 -19.26
CA THR A 697 25.25 -27.79 -19.88
C THR A 697 25.24 -28.16 -21.36
N THR A 698 25.50 -27.21 -22.26
CA THR A 698 26.23 -27.49 -23.50
C THR A 698 27.09 -26.28 -23.92
N SER A 699 28.34 -26.58 -24.25
CA SER A 699 29.44 -25.69 -24.62
C SER A 699 29.27 -25.02 -25.98
N SER A 700 29.80 -23.80 -26.16
CA SER A 700 30.77 -23.53 -27.23
C SER A 700 31.56 -22.24 -27.00
N ASN A 701 32.81 -22.29 -27.48
CA ASN A 701 33.94 -21.40 -27.26
C ASN A 701 33.75 -19.95 -27.74
N ASN A 702 34.36 -18.99 -27.03
CA ASN A 702 35.23 -17.95 -27.60
C ASN A 702 36.12 -17.32 -26.49
N GLY A 703 37.32 -16.87 -26.90
CA GLY A 703 38.54 -16.82 -26.09
C GLY A 703 38.63 -15.78 -24.97
N PHE A 704 39.38 -16.14 -23.93
CA PHE A 704 39.77 -15.34 -22.76
C PHE A 704 41.06 -14.53 -23.07
N GLU A 705 41.07 -13.22 -22.80
CA GLU A 705 42.31 -12.42 -22.65
C GLU A 705 42.60 -12.16 -21.16
N PHE A 706 43.76 -12.64 -20.69
CA PHE A 706 44.18 -12.69 -19.28
C PHE A 706 44.98 -11.45 -18.80
N GLY A 707 44.93 -10.32 -19.52
CA GLY A 707 45.84 -9.19 -19.32
C GLY A 707 45.49 -8.22 -18.18
N ASN A 708 44.21 -8.01 -17.88
CA ASN A 708 43.78 -6.89 -17.03
C ASN A 708 43.68 -7.19 -15.51
N LEU A 709 43.76 -8.45 -15.09
CA LEU A 709 43.59 -8.81 -13.68
C LEU A 709 44.87 -8.59 -12.84
N LEU A 710 46.06 -8.79 -13.42
CA LEU A 710 47.33 -8.69 -12.69
C LEU A 710 47.78 -7.24 -12.43
N GLN A 711 47.42 -6.29 -13.30
CA GLN A 711 47.72 -4.87 -13.09
C GLN A 711 46.88 -4.28 -11.95
N ASN A 712 45.60 -4.66 -11.86
CA ASN A 712 44.70 -4.19 -10.82
C ASN A 712 45.07 -4.76 -9.43
N LEU A 713 45.49 -6.03 -9.37
CA LEU A 713 45.98 -6.64 -8.13
C LEU A 713 47.27 -5.99 -7.61
N PHE A 714 48.17 -5.54 -8.49
CA PHE A 714 49.42 -4.88 -8.08
C PHE A 714 49.17 -3.46 -7.54
N ILE A 715 48.22 -2.72 -8.11
CA ILE A 715 47.85 -1.37 -7.65
C ILE A 715 47.19 -1.42 -6.27
N ILE A 716 46.26 -2.37 -6.05
CA ILE A 716 45.57 -2.52 -4.76
C ILE A 716 46.56 -2.86 -3.64
N ALA A 717 47.48 -3.81 -3.88
CA ALA A 717 48.48 -4.18 -2.88
C ALA A 717 49.44 -3.03 -2.51
N THR A 718 49.79 -2.18 -3.48
CA THR A 718 50.72 -1.06 -3.27
C THR A 718 50.06 0.10 -2.49
N VAL A 719 48.77 0.37 -2.74
CA VAL A 719 48.00 1.41 -2.03
C VAL A 719 47.74 1.01 -0.58
N SER A 720 47.43 -0.27 -0.31
CA SER A 720 47.25 -0.76 1.06
C SER A 720 48.54 -0.69 1.89
N ALA A 721 49.69 -1.00 1.29
CA ALA A 721 50.99 -0.89 1.97
C ALA A 721 51.37 0.56 2.30
N PHE A 722 51.10 1.51 1.41
CA PHE A 722 51.38 2.94 1.66
C PHE A 722 50.48 3.53 2.76
N SER A 723 49.20 3.16 2.79
CA SER A 723 48.25 3.59 3.83
C SER A 723 48.66 3.08 5.22
N PHE A 724 49.19 1.86 5.30
CA PHE A 724 49.67 1.29 6.57
C PHE A 724 50.94 1.99 7.08
N ILE A 725 51.86 2.36 6.18
CA ILE A 725 53.08 3.10 6.52
C ILE A 725 52.74 4.52 6.98
N ILE A 726 51.83 5.22 6.29
CA ILE A 726 51.42 6.59 6.66
C ILE A 726 50.67 6.58 8.00
N GLY A 727 49.74 5.63 8.20
CA GLY A 727 49.06 5.46 9.48
C GLY A 727 50.01 5.18 10.64
N SER A 728 51.05 4.36 10.40
CA SER A 728 52.08 4.07 11.39
C SER A 728 52.97 5.29 11.71
N ILE A 729 53.32 6.10 10.71
CA ILE A 729 54.11 7.33 10.91
C ILE A 729 53.28 8.38 11.67
N ILE A 730 51.99 8.52 11.37
CA ILE A 730 51.08 9.42 12.09
C ILE A 730 50.92 8.97 13.54
N ALA A 731 50.72 7.67 13.78
CA ALA A 731 50.62 7.12 15.13
C ALA A 731 51.92 7.33 15.94
N ILE A 732 53.08 7.12 15.33
CA ILE A 732 54.41 7.36 15.96
C ILE A 732 54.64 8.85 16.23
N THR A 733 54.17 9.75 15.35
CA THR A 733 54.32 11.20 15.51
C THR A 733 53.40 11.73 16.60
N ILE A 734 52.16 11.23 16.70
CA ILE A 734 51.21 11.57 17.77
C ILE A 734 51.73 11.06 19.13
N ARG A 735 52.37 9.88 19.18
CA ARG A 735 52.98 9.33 20.41
C ARG A 735 54.27 10.04 20.85
N ARG A 736 54.88 10.87 20.00
CA ARG A 736 56.06 11.70 20.32
C ARG A 736 55.71 13.14 20.73
N TYR A 737 54.47 13.58 20.51
CA TYR A 737 53.97 14.92 20.87
C TYR A 737 52.96 14.91 22.03
N LYS A 738 52.64 13.73 22.58
CA LYS A 738 52.21 13.54 23.98
C LYS A 738 53.43 13.13 24.80
#